data_AF-A0A1Q8QBE4-F1
#
_entry.id   AF-A0A1Q8QBE4-F1
#
_cell.length_a   1.000
_cell.length_b   1.000
_cell.length_c   1.000
_cell.angle_alpha   90.00
_cell.angle_beta   90.00
_cell.angle_gamma   90.00
#
_symmetry.space_group_name_H-M   'P 1'
#
loop_
_entity.id
_entity.type
_entity.pdbx_description
1 polymer ?
#
loop_
_entity_poly.entity_id
_entity_poly.type
_entity_poly.pdbx_seq_one_letter_code
_entity_poly.pdbx_strand_id
1 'polypeptide(L)'
;MDQPTGDIIFLDLTTGTVRREAPAAGLLRLNGGGRSLAAAFFAASGPAPWDDPAACLCLFPGALAGYGLPGATFASLVGPNPHTGGMLAAAVPGGLGQGLARCGVAGLVLTGRAASPVVLAIDGQGVRLVAAATLAGQGLVAVSAALAPWHGLLAVGPAARAGSRLAIALADGLHPVGRGGCGLLLAAKNLVAVTVAEGPGPVPDPVHGAAMAAARAAMERLVAASPALSGPCGFGRFGTAALLDLTAGRRMLPTRNFRQTFFPEAAAVSAPRLFAAFTPRAAGCPGCPVPCRRVADTGALLPDGDALSHFTALLGLADGRLAVAANTACLNLGLDPPGAAAVLAGRAEAAGRDPVPDEVLAAVAALARDQAALPVLGVKGVALPAFDPRGACGLALSLAVGPAGPDAWGGLCLAHELLRKPVATDRFTFAGKARAVCLGENAVAAAASLGGCPLFTLAVGLEEWGARGLGRNRNRCCRRRTGQAWRAGGLPGAATQRPGRAWRRCRRSARTLFHRTGFERRGHRRAAAVPAGLSGCQGRVLPAARRNRRRPAKPGAGRQSGVGVAGMNRQTARDLARQWADRLARAGLCAPDAAVVACLDDGLVFSRSSPWAGLLAGLIDRLGVGCVILAPPAEPHRTILDWLAAREAPAIKPRDCETRTFFHDIPVVGEPTVAAAAEALARRKGAYLPGVGILAHGALSPEQAFITVSSVAFAGFVKFFADHLAAARAGTLDAAAWAAFDTAVAHLPPPPATVPQLARGPFRDRETVLAAMIEAGRATVELGLVDSVFGNISYNLDGVLAISQTGAALDELAGGIDCVPLDGSSCAGLTASSELAAHAALAGLDRRRAILHGHPRFAVVMSMDCEATGCAQRDACHIACPRERFVGDVPIVPGEVGCGPRGLVHTMPPALAAGGGRRGVIVCGHGVFTMGEDDFGPALTALCAIETSCRSRYFQALGKSPL
;
A
#
# COMPACT_ATOMS: atom_id res chain seq x y z
N MET A 1 2.25 -22.15 11.31
CA MET A 1 3.04 -22.50 10.11
C MET A 1 3.98 -23.62 10.49
N ASP A 2 3.60 -24.86 10.22
CA ASP A 2 4.56 -25.96 10.18
C ASP A 2 5.05 -26.10 8.73
N GLN A 3 6.30 -25.64 8.56
CA GLN A 3 7.36 -25.89 7.55
C GLN A 3 7.12 -25.68 6.03
N PRO A 4 8.05 -24.99 5.32
CA PRO A 4 8.41 -25.42 3.97
C PRO A 4 9.09 -26.79 4.07
N THR A 5 8.54 -27.79 3.37
CA THR A 5 9.02 -29.18 3.36
C THR A 5 10.28 -29.34 2.49
N GLY A 6 11.34 -28.62 2.83
CA GLY A 6 12.55 -28.58 2.00
C GLY A 6 13.85 -28.40 2.77
N ASP A 7 14.95 -28.80 2.12
CA ASP A 7 16.30 -28.71 2.67
C ASP A 7 16.91 -27.33 2.40
N ILE A 8 17.79 -26.89 3.30
CA ILE A 8 18.74 -25.82 3.03
C ILE A 8 19.96 -26.44 2.34
N ILE A 9 20.32 -25.89 1.18
CA ILE A 9 21.45 -26.35 0.40
C ILE A 9 22.62 -25.39 0.61
N PHE A 10 23.70 -25.91 1.19
CA PHE A 10 24.99 -25.24 1.27
C PHE A 10 25.84 -25.70 0.09
N LEU A 11 26.30 -24.76 -0.73
CA LEU A 11 27.13 -25.03 -1.89
C LEU A 11 28.39 -24.18 -1.84
N ASP A 12 29.54 -24.84 -1.77
CA ASP A 12 30.84 -24.21 -2.02
C ASP A 12 31.14 -24.28 -3.52
N LEU A 13 31.18 -23.12 -4.18
CA LEU A 13 31.40 -23.02 -5.61
C LEU A 13 32.85 -23.30 -6.03
N THR A 14 33.80 -23.25 -5.09
CA THR A 14 35.21 -23.54 -5.34
C THR A 14 35.43 -25.04 -5.46
N THR A 15 34.89 -25.80 -4.52
CA THR A 15 35.05 -27.26 -4.46
C THR A 15 33.93 -28.02 -5.15
N GLY A 16 32.79 -27.38 -5.42
CA GLY A 16 31.56 -28.02 -5.89
C GLY A 16 30.85 -28.84 -4.81
N THR A 17 31.25 -28.75 -3.54
CA THR A 17 30.67 -29.54 -2.46
C THR A 17 29.26 -29.09 -2.14
N VAL A 18 28.31 -30.02 -2.18
CA VAL A 18 26.90 -29.80 -1.83
C VAL A 18 26.58 -30.49 -0.51
N ARG A 19 26.09 -29.73 0.46
CA ARG A 19 25.54 -30.26 1.72
C ARG A 19 24.09 -29.84 1.86
N ARG A 20 23.22 -30.79 2.21
CA ARG A 20 21.79 -30.55 2.47
C ARG A 20 21.52 -30.70 3.95
N GLU A 21 20.79 -29.75 4.54
CA GLU A 21 20.38 -29.81 5.93
C GLU A 21 18.92 -29.43 6.09
N ALA A 22 18.19 -30.23 6.87
CA ALA A 22 16.86 -29.85 7.28
C ALA A 22 16.92 -28.60 8.19
N PRO A 23 16.14 -27.56 7.91
CA PRO A 23 16.10 -26.37 8.75
C PRO A 23 15.62 -26.71 10.17
N ALA A 24 16.39 -26.31 11.18
CA ALA A 24 16.00 -26.52 12.57
C ALA A 24 14.62 -25.91 12.87
N ALA A 25 13.71 -26.69 13.47
CA ALA A 25 12.32 -26.27 13.68
C ALA A 25 12.19 -24.93 14.45
N GLY A 26 13.09 -24.67 15.40
CA GLY A 26 13.13 -23.40 16.13
C GLY A 26 13.53 -22.20 15.26
N LEU A 27 14.36 -22.40 14.24
CA LEU A 27 14.80 -21.37 13.31
C LEU A 27 13.66 -20.93 12.38
N LEU A 28 12.89 -21.88 11.86
CA LEU A 28 11.69 -21.63 11.05
C LEU A 28 10.59 -20.93 11.84
N ARG A 29 10.34 -21.34 13.09
CA ARG A 29 9.33 -20.68 13.95
C ARG A 29 9.67 -19.21 14.23
N LEU A 30 10.96 -18.88 14.29
CA LEU A 30 11.43 -17.52 14.57
C LEU A 30 11.53 -16.64 13.33
N ASN A 31 11.79 -17.23 12.15
CA ASN A 31 12.14 -16.47 10.95
C ASN A 31 11.23 -16.76 9.74
N GLY A 32 10.27 -17.68 9.81
CA GLY A 32 9.44 -18.05 8.65
C GLY A 32 10.27 -18.59 7.48
N GLY A 33 10.51 -17.74 6.48
CA GLY A 33 11.35 -18.01 5.31
C GLY A 33 11.92 -16.70 4.72
N GLY A 34 12.22 -16.71 3.42
CA GLY A 34 12.57 -15.52 2.65
C GLY A 34 13.62 -14.63 3.32
N ARG A 35 13.33 -13.32 3.41
CA ARG A 35 14.26 -12.29 3.89
C ARG A 35 14.82 -12.56 5.28
N SER A 36 13.98 -12.89 6.25
CA SER A 36 14.44 -13.09 7.63
C SER A 36 15.31 -14.32 7.78
N LEU A 37 15.00 -15.41 7.06
CA LEU A 37 15.84 -16.60 7.11
C LEU A 37 17.18 -16.35 6.39
N ALA A 38 17.16 -15.75 5.19
CA ALA A 38 18.38 -15.38 4.47
C ALA A 38 19.28 -14.44 5.30
N ALA A 39 18.71 -13.43 5.96
CA ALA A 39 19.45 -12.51 6.82
C ALA A 39 20.02 -13.19 8.07
N ALA A 40 19.32 -14.18 8.64
CA ALA A 40 19.84 -14.94 9.78
C ALA A 40 21.06 -15.78 9.40
N PHE A 41 21.03 -16.45 8.24
CA PHE A 41 22.18 -17.19 7.72
C PHE A 41 23.35 -16.27 7.38
N PHE A 42 23.09 -15.17 6.66
CA PHE A 42 24.13 -14.21 6.33
C PHE A 42 24.80 -13.60 7.58
N ALA A 43 24.01 -13.22 8.59
CA ALA A 43 24.54 -12.68 9.84
C ALA A 43 25.38 -13.71 10.63
N ALA A 44 25.11 -15.00 10.48
CA ALA A 44 25.87 -16.06 11.13
C ALA A 44 27.22 -16.34 10.43
N SER A 45 27.32 -16.08 9.12
CA SER A 45 28.54 -16.28 8.34
C SER A 45 29.66 -15.27 8.67
N GLY A 46 29.33 -14.14 9.29
CA GLY A 46 30.29 -13.08 9.61
C GLY A 46 30.54 -12.11 8.45
N PRO A 47 31.21 -10.97 8.72
CA PRO A 47 31.47 -9.94 7.70
C PRO A 47 32.59 -10.37 6.75
N ALA A 48 32.36 -10.19 5.44
CA ALA A 48 33.37 -10.36 4.40
C ALA A 48 33.14 -9.29 3.30
N PRO A 49 34.21 -8.83 2.61
CA PRO A 49 34.09 -7.99 1.42
C PRO A 49 33.21 -8.66 0.35
N TRP A 50 32.57 -7.88 -0.51
CA TRP A 50 31.55 -8.40 -1.41
C TRP A 50 32.08 -9.32 -2.53
N ASP A 51 33.34 -9.14 -2.89
CA ASP A 51 34.06 -9.87 -3.92
C ASP A 51 34.88 -11.05 -3.38
N ASP A 52 34.96 -11.18 -2.05
CA ASP A 52 35.68 -12.24 -1.36
C ASP A 52 35.00 -13.61 -1.61
N PRO A 53 35.73 -14.67 -1.98
CA PRO A 53 35.18 -16.02 -2.08
C PRO A 53 34.47 -16.50 -0.81
N ALA A 54 34.96 -16.12 0.38
CA ALA A 54 34.34 -16.47 1.66
C ALA A 54 33.01 -15.75 1.92
N ALA A 55 32.71 -14.68 1.18
CA ALA A 55 31.47 -13.94 1.33
C ALA A 55 30.26 -14.82 1.06
N CYS A 56 29.33 -14.86 2.03
CA CYS A 56 28.12 -15.65 1.90
C CYS A 56 27.07 -14.94 1.05
N LEU A 57 26.50 -15.65 0.07
CA LEU A 57 25.33 -15.21 -0.69
C LEU A 57 24.16 -16.16 -0.42
N CYS A 58 23.09 -15.64 0.17
CA CYS A 58 21.91 -16.39 0.56
C CYS A 58 20.75 -16.11 -0.42
N LEU A 59 20.11 -17.15 -0.94
CA LEU A 59 18.88 -17.04 -1.74
C LEU A 59 17.79 -17.92 -1.13
N PHE A 60 16.77 -17.31 -0.54
CA PHE A 60 15.71 -18.04 0.16
C PHE A 60 14.34 -17.73 -0.43
N PRO A 61 13.53 -18.74 -0.80
CA PRO A 61 12.14 -18.52 -1.13
C PRO A 61 11.34 -18.08 0.10
N GLY A 62 10.31 -17.28 -0.13
CA GLY A 62 9.35 -16.96 0.93
C GLY A 62 8.60 -18.19 1.42
N ALA A 63 8.18 -18.17 2.69
CA ALA A 63 7.50 -19.33 3.30
C ALA A 63 6.20 -19.74 2.58
N LEU A 64 5.55 -18.83 1.84
CA LEU A 64 4.32 -19.09 1.09
C LEU A 64 4.53 -19.21 -0.43
N ALA A 65 5.77 -19.12 -0.91
CA ALA A 65 6.07 -18.98 -2.34
C ALA A 65 5.56 -20.17 -3.20
N GLY A 66 5.53 -21.38 -2.62
CA GLY A 66 5.11 -22.61 -3.31
C GLY A 66 3.60 -22.83 -3.41
N TYR A 67 2.79 -22.19 -2.55
CA TYR A 67 1.34 -22.48 -2.39
C TYR A 67 0.43 -21.73 -3.38
N GLY A 68 1.04 -20.95 -4.29
CA GLY A 68 0.33 -20.27 -5.37
C GLY A 68 -0.58 -19.13 -4.95
N LEU A 69 -0.43 -18.56 -3.75
CA LEU A 69 -1.23 -17.40 -3.34
C LEU A 69 -0.94 -16.17 -4.24
N PRO A 70 -1.92 -15.27 -4.47
CA PRO A 70 -1.73 -14.08 -5.29
C PRO A 70 -0.53 -13.23 -4.84
N GLY A 71 0.44 -12.99 -5.74
CA GLY A 71 1.62 -12.18 -5.44
C GLY A 71 2.60 -12.81 -4.44
N ALA A 72 2.44 -14.10 -4.12
CA ALA A 72 3.27 -14.87 -3.20
C ALA A 72 4.24 -15.80 -3.95
N THR A 73 5.25 -15.24 -4.62
CA THR A 73 6.21 -16.06 -5.41
C THR A 73 7.67 -15.69 -5.15
N PHE A 74 7.92 -14.67 -4.33
CA PHE A 74 9.23 -14.02 -4.29
C PHE A 74 10.23 -14.83 -3.48
N ALA A 75 11.50 -14.73 -3.90
CA ALA A 75 12.64 -15.07 -3.07
C ALA A 75 13.30 -13.80 -2.50
N SER A 76 14.24 -13.98 -1.59
CA SER A 76 15.10 -12.91 -1.07
C SER A 76 16.56 -13.29 -1.28
N LEU A 77 17.30 -12.39 -1.93
CA LEU A 77 18.75 -12.48 -2.09
C LEU A 77 19.43 -11.57 -1.06
N VAL A 78 20.28 -12.15 -0.23
CA VAL A 78 20.99 -11.45 0.85
C VAL A 78 22.47 -11.72 0.77
N GLY A 79 23.27 -10.66 0.85
CA GLY A 79 24.73 -10.75 0.82
C GLY A 79 25.38 -9.44 1.27
N PRO A 80 26.71 -9.33 1.19
CA PRO A 80 27.42 -8.09 1.51
C PRO A 80 27.08 -7.00 0.48
N ASN A 81 26.85 -5.77 0.93
CA ASN A 81 26.49 -4.66 0.06
C ASN A 81 27.76 -4.03 -0.58
N PRO A 82 27.93 -4.04 -1.92
CA PRO A 82 29.11 -3.48 -2.58
C PRO A 82 29.36 -1.99 -2.35
N HIS A 83 28.33 -1.21 -1.99
CA HIS A 83 28.45 0.23 -1.78
C HIS A 83 28.77 0.61 -0.35
N THR A 84 28.28 -0.17 0.63
CA THR A 84 28.34 0.20 2.06
C THR A 84 29.14 -0.78 2.91
N GLY A 85 29.45 -1.97 2.41
CA GLY A 85 30.00 -3.08 3.20
C GLY A 85 29.02 -3.70 4.21
N GLY A 86 27.81 -3.15 4.34
CA GLY A 86 26.75 -3.69 5.19
C GLY A 86 26.01 -4.87 4.54
N MET A 87 24.75 -5.07 4.90
CA MET A 87 23.90 -6.10 4.32
C MET A 87 23.07 -5.54 3.15
N LEU A 88 23.14 -6.18 1.99
CA LEU A 88 22.17 -6.03 0.91
C LEU A 88 21.06 -7.06 1.10
N ALA A 89 19.80 -6.63 0.99
CA ALA A 89 18.64 -7.52 0.97
C ALA A 89 17.73 -7.12 -0.19
N ALA A 90 17.73 -7.91 -1.26
CA ALA A 90 16.95 -7.67 -2.47
C ALA A 90 15.79 -8.67 -2.56
N ALA A 91 14.60 -8.16 -2.91
CA ALA A 91 13.49 -9.02 -3.31
C ALA A 91 13.75 -9.53 -4.74
N VAL A 92 13.57 -10.84 -4.94
CA VAL A 92 13.69 -11.49 -6.25
C VAL A 92 12.28 -11.87 -6.70
N PRO A 93 11.65 -11.08 -7.59
CA PRO A 93 10.33 -11.37 -8.14
C PRO A 93 10.42 -12.48 -9.21
N GLY A 94 9.26 -12.90 -9.71
CA GLY A 94 9.18 -13.93 -10.75
C GLY A 94 8.94 -15.34 -10.20
N GLY A 95 9.35 -16.34 -10.96
CA GLY A 95 9.14 -17.76 -10.67
C GLY A 95 10.24 -18.41 -9.84
N LEU A 96 11.39 -17.75 -9.64
CA LEU A 96 12.52 -18.39 -8.94
C LEU A 96 12.18 -18.84 -7.52
N GLY A 97 11.54 -17.99 -6.72
CA GLY A 97 11.15 -18.34 -5.34
C GLY A 97 10.09 -19.44 -5.28
N GLN A 98 9.07 -19.37 -6.16
CA GLN A 98 8.05 -20.41 -6.29
C GLN A 98 8.68 -21.75 -6.73
N GLY A 99 9.58 -21.73 -7.69
CA GLY A 99 10.30 -22.89 -8.20
C GLY A 99 11.14 -23.56 -7.14
N LEU A 100 11.98 -22.80 -6.42
CA LEU A 100 12.79 -23.33 -5.32
C LEU A 100 11.91 -24.02 -4.27
N ALA A 101 10.81 -23.39 -3.86
CA ALA A 101 9.89 -23.97 -2.88
C ALA A 101 9.26 -25.29 -3.38
N ARG A 102 8.84 -25.34 -4.65
CA ARG A 102 8.24 -26.53 -5.28
C ARG A 102 9.23 -27.65 -5.59
N CYS A 103 10.52 -27.34 -5.70
CA CYS A 103 11.59 -28.33 -5.78
C CYS A 103 12.04 -28.84 -4.39
N GLY A 104 11.36 -28.45 -3.30
CA GLY A 104 11.74 -28.86 -1.95
C GLY A 104 13.03 -28.19 -1.46
N VAL A 105 13.33 -26.98 -1.92
CA VAL A 105 14.50 -26.19 -1.49
C VAL A 105 14.02 -25.06 -0.58
N ALA A 106 14.36 -25.14 0.71
CA ALA A 106 14.03 -24.11 1.70
C ALA A 106 14.97 -22.89 1.62
N GLY A 107 16.15 -23.05 1.01
CA GLY A 107 17.08 -21.96 0.72
C GLY A 107 18.42 -22.44 0.19
N LEU A 108 19.15 -21.53 -0.44
CA LEU A 108 20.50 -21.72 -0.94
C LEU A 108 21.47 -20.81 -0.16
N VAL A 109 22.58 -21.38 0.29
CA VAL A 109 23.68 -20.68 0.95
C VAL A 109 24.94 -20.94 0.13
N LEU A 110 25.44 -19.90 -0.55
CA LEU A 110 26.53 -20.01 -1.52
C LEU A 110 27.81 -19.37 -0.97
N THR A 111 28.89 -20.14 -0.95
CA THR A 111 30.26 -19.70 -0.62
C THR A 111 31.21 -20.07 -1.74
N GLY A 112 32.47 -19.64 -1.66
CA GLY A 112 33.47 -19.88 -2.68
C GLY A 112 33.25 -19.08 -3.96
N ARG A 113 34.08 -19.41 -4.96
CA ARG A 113 34.02 -18.86 -6.33
C ARG A 113 34.30 -19.99 -7.32
N ALA A 114 33.44 -20.16 -8.32
CA ALA A 114 33.69 -21.15 -9.37
C ALA A 114 34.93 -20.79 -10.19
N ALA A 115 35.70 -21.80 -10.61
CA ALA A 115 36.94 -21.59 -11.38
C ALA A 115 36.71 -20.96 -12.76
N SER A 116 35.55 -21.19 -13.35
CA SER A 116 35.11 -20.63 -14.63
C SER A 116 33.64 -20.19 -14.54
N PRO A 117 33.13 -19.40 -15.51
CA PRO A 117 31.73 -19.01 -15.53
C PRO A 117 30.77 -20.20 -15.55
N VAL A 118 29.80 -20.22 -14.63
CA VAL A 118 28.81 -21.29 -14.48
C VAL A 118 27.38 -20.78 -14.33
N VAL A 119 26.42 -21.63 -14.67
CA VAL A 119 25.00 -21.49 -14.32
C VAL A 119 24.69 -22.47 -13.20
N LEU A 120 24.04 -21.99 -12.13
CA LEU A 120 23.49 -22.85 -11.09
C LEU A 120 22.07 -23.25 -11.50
N ALA A 121 21.90 -24.49 -11.95
CA ALA A 121 20.60 -25.03 -12.34
C ALA A 121 20.02 -25.88 -11.21
N ILE A 122 18.73 -25.69 -10.94
CA ILE A 122 17.95 -26.40 -9.94
C ILE A 122 16.76 -27.12 -10.60
N ASP A 123 16.53 -28.37 -10.23
CA ASP A 123 15.37 -29.16 -10.65
C ASP A 123 14.95 -30.13 -9.53
N GLY A 124 14.03 -31.05 -9.83
CA GLY A 124 13.57 -32.06 -8.86
C GLY A 124 14.65 -33.05 -8.39
N GLN A 125 15.80 -33.13 -9.08
CA GLN A 125 16.93 -33.99 -8.71
C GLN A 125 17.93 -33.26 -7.80
N GLY A 126 18.00 -31.93 -7.87
CA GLY A 126 18.82 -31.13 -6.97
C GLY A 126 19.46 -29.91 -7.63
N VAL A 127 20.69 -29.61 -7.22
CA VAL A 127 21.49 -28.47 -7.72
C VAL A 127 22.66 -28.98 -8.56
N ARG A 128 22.91 -28.33 -9.69
CA ARG A 128 24.05 -28.63 -10.58
C ARG A 128 24.72 -27.34 -11.08
N LEU A 129 26.03 -27.39 -11.21
CA LEU A 129 26.82 -26.33 -11.85
C LEU A 129 27.06 -26.71 -13.32
N VAL A 130 26.57 -25.87 -14.22
CA VAL A 130 26.70 -26.06 -15.67
C VAL A 130 27.70 -25.05 -16.21
N ALA A 131 28.69 -25.50 -16.98
CA ALA A 131 29.66 -24.61 -17.60
C ALA A 131 28.96 -23.62 -18.55
N ALA A 132 29.29 -22.33 -18.42
CA ALA A 132 28.60 -21.24 -19.11
C ALA A 132 29.56 -20.18 -19.66
N ALA A 133 30.78 -20.60 -20.05
CA ALA A 133 31.80 -19.71 -20.58
C ALA A 133 31.33 -18.93 -21.82
N THR A 134 30.55 -19.56 -22.71
CA THR A 134 30.01 -18.93 -23.92
C THR A 134 28.95 -17.86 -23.62
N LEU A 135 28.22 -18.00 -22.51
CA LEU A 135 27.20 -17.04 -22.08
C LEU A 135 27.78 -15.88 -21.26
N ALA A 136 28.97 -16.06 -20.70
CA ALA A 136 29.63 -15.05 -19.89
C ALA A 136 29.95 -13.79 -20.72
N GLY A 137 29.43 -12.64 -20.27
CA GLY A 137 29.66 -11.35 -20.95
C GLY A 137 28.69 -11.06 -22.09
N GLN A 138 27.78 -11.99 -22.42
CA GLN A 138 26.68 -11.71 -23.32
C GLN A 138 25.61 -10.84 -22.65
N GLY A 139 24.83 -10.12 -23.47
CA GLY A 139 23.67 -9.36 -23.01
C GLY A 139 22.57 -10.26 -22.46
N LEU A 140 21.80 -9.74 -21.52
CA LEU A 140 20.75 -10.49 -20.81
C LEU A 140 19.64 -11.02 -21.71
N VAL A 141 19.40 -10.41 -22.88
CA VAL A 141 18.47 -10.96 -23.88
C VAL A 141 18.98 -12.30 -24.41
N ALA A 142 20.27 -12.38 -24.79
CA ALA A 142 20.89 -13.60 -25.31
C ALA A 142 21.04 -14.67 -24.22
N VAL A 143 21.48 -14.26 -23.01
CA VAL A 143 21.58 -15.17 -21.86
C VAL A 143 20.23 -15.76 -21.50
N SER A 144 19.17 -14.94 -21.48
CA SER A 144 17.82 -15.43 -21.26
C SER A 144 17.44 -16.37 -22.39
N ALA A 145 17.49 -15.98 -23.67
CA ALA A 145 17.11 -16.88 -24.77
C ALA A 145 17.82 -18.25 -24.74
N ALA A 146 19.12 -18.28 -24.41
CA ALA A 146 19.92 -19.51 -24.37
C ALA A 146 19.58 -20.45 -23.20
N LEU A 147 18.98 -19.96 -22.12
CA LEU A 147 18.63 -20.77 -20.95
C LEU A 147 17.19 -21.30 -21.00
N ALA A 148 16.43 -20.97 -22.05
CA ALA A 148 15.00 -21.23 -22.11
C ALA A 148 14.73 -22.70 -22.46
N PRO A 149 13.63 -23.30 -21.95
CA PRO A 149 12.65 -22.74 -21.01
C PRO A 149 13.09 -22.85 -19.53
N TRP A 150 12.55 -21.99 -18.67
CA TRP A 150 12.71 -22.03 -17.21
C TRP A 150 11.38 -21.79 -16.50
N HIS A 151 11.26 -22.31 -15.28
CA HIS A 151 10.23 -21.83 -14.35
C HIS A 151 10.63 -20.50 -13.69
N GLY A 152 11.91 -20.32 -13.39
CA GLY A 152 12.44 -19.08 -12.84
C GLY A 152 13.91 -18.89 -13.15
N LEU A 153 14.31 -17.64 -13.43
CA LEU A 153 15.66 -17.26 -13.83
C LEU A 153 16.10 -16.02 -13.06
N LEU A 154 17.37 -15.98 -12.64
CA LEU A 154 18.05 -14.78 -12.18
C LEU A 154 19.41 -14.71 -12.86
N ALA A 155 19.56 -13.82 -13.84
CA ALA A 155 20.76 -13.72 -14.67
C ALA A 155 21.49 -12.39 -14.48
N VAL A 156 22.80 -12.36 -14.75
CA VAL A 156 23.62 -11.14 -14.74
C VAL A 156 24.15 -10.79 -16.13
N GLY A 157 24.21 -9.49 -16.41
CA GLY A 157 24.72 -8.96 -17.68
C GLY A 157 26.22 -8.62 -17.67
N PRO A 158 26.74 -8.09 -18.78
CA PRO A 158 28.15 -7.73 -18.91
C PRO A 158 28.62 -6.67 -17.92
N ALA A 159 27.74 -5.75 -17.48
CA ALA A 159 28.11 -4.70 -16.53
C ALA A 159 28.59 -5.27 -15.17
N ALA A 160 28.00 -6.38 -14.72
CA ALA A 160 28.41 -7.05 -13.49
C ALA A 160 29.82 -7.64 -13.61
N ARG A 161 30.15 -8.25 -14.76
CA ARG A 161 31.47 -8.82 -15.02
C ARG A 161 32.55 -7.76 -15.19
N ALA A 162 32.18 -6.60 -15.72
CA ALA A 162 33.06 -5.44 -15.83
C ALA A 162 33.29 -4.72 -14.49
N GLY A 163 32.60 -5.12 -13.41
CA GLY A 163 32.73 -4.52 -12.08
C GLY A 163 31.95 -3.21 -11.89
N SER A 164 30.95 -2.93 -12.73
CA SER A 164 30.14 -1.71 -12.59
C SER A 164 29.36 -1.71 -11.28
N ARG A 165 29.47 -0.63 -10.50
CA ARG A 165 28.70 -0.45 -9.26
C ARG A 165 27.20 -0.27 -9.50
N LEU A 166 26.78 0.00 -10.73
CA LEU A 166 25.37 0.06 -11.12
C LEU A 166 24.80 -1.31 -11.53
N ALA A 167 25.59 -2.39 -11.42
CA ALA A 167 25.18 -3.68 -11.94
C ALA A 167 24.03 -4.32 -11.14
N ILE A 168 23.00 -4.74 -11.88
CA ILE A 168 21.83 -5.44 -11.37
C ILE A 168 21.78 -6.87 -11.90
N ALA A 169 20.90 -7.68 -11.34
CA ALA A 169 20.44 -8.92 -11.96
C ALA A 169 19.06 -8.69 -12.60
N LEU A 170 18.70 -9.55 -13.55
CA LEU A 170 17.39 -9.56 -14.19
C LEU A 170 16.69 -10.89 -13.90
N ALA A 171 15.53 -10.83 -13.25
CA ALA A 171 14.70 -11.99 -12.97
C ALA A 171 13.68 -12.23 -14.09
N ASP A 172 13.60 -13.47 -14.56
CA ASP A 172 12.72 -13.96 -15.63
C ASP A 172 12.73 -13.12 -16.92
N GLY A 173 13.81 -12.39 -17.20
CA GLY A 173 13.89 -11.45 -18.32
C GLY A 173 12.98 -10.21 -18.17
N LEU A 174 12.31 -10.03 -17.03
CA LEU A 174 11.25 -9.04 -16.84
C LEU A 174 11.51 -8.05 -15.71
N HIS A 175 12.26 -8.46 -14.68
CA HIS A 175 12.32 -7.71 -13.43
C HIS A 175 13.76 -7.37 -13.03
N PRO A 176 14.17 -6.10 -13.09
CA PRO A 176 15.44 -5.68 -12.49
C PRO A 176 15.43 -5.95 -10.97
N VAL A 177 16.53 -6.49 -10.47
CA VAL A 177 16.72 -6.87 -9.06
C VAL A 177 17.90 -6.12 -8.48
N GLY A 178 17.73 -5.62 -7.24
CA GLY A 178 18.82 -5.21 -6.36
C GLY A 178 19.75 -4.12 -6.90
N ARG A 179 19.22 -2.90 -7.05
CA ARG A 179 19.94 -1.67 -7.46
C ARG A 179 21.25 -1.40 -6.70
N GLY A 180 21.38 -1.90 -5.47
CA GLY A 180 22.60 -1.80 -4.67
C GLY A 180 23.69 -2.80 -5.07
N GLY A 181 23.89 -3.06 -6.37
CA GLY A 181 24.97 -3.90 -6.87
C GLY A 181 24.74 -5.40 -6.77
N CYS A 182 23.50 -5.91 -6.78
CA CYS A 182 23.29 -7.35 -6.60
C CYS A 182 23.88 -8.21 -7.73
N GLY A 183 23.99 -7.66 -8.94
CA GLY A 183 24.64 -8.34 -10.07
C GLY A 183 26.12 -8.63 -9.78
N LEU A 184 26.79 -7.71 -9.07
CA LEU A 184 28.20 -7.90 -8.67
C LEU A 184 28.38 -9.11 -7.74
N LEU A 185 27.42 -9.39 -6.85
CA LEU A 185 27.52 -10.52 -5.92
C LEU A 185 27.50 -11.88 -6.63
N LEU A 186 26.66 -11.99 -7.66
CA LEU A 186 26.59 -13.19 -8.49
C LEU A 186 27.84 -13.30 -9.36
N ALA A 187 28.26 -12.21 -10.01
CA ALA A 187 29.45 -12.19 -10.87
C ALA A 187 30.74 -12.46 -10.08
N ALA A 188 30.87 -11.96 -8.85
CA ALA A 188 32.00 -12.24 -7.95
C ALA A 188 32.14 -13.73 -7.59
N LYS A 189 31.08 -14.52 -7.80
CA LYS A 189 31.07 -15.97 -7.61
C LYS A 189 31.23 -16.76 -8.91
N ASN A 190 31.48 -16.06 -10.02
CA ASN A 190 31.47 -16.57 -11.38
C ASN A 190 30.12 -17.13 -11.86
N LEU A 191 29.02 -16.75 -11.22
CA LEU A 191 27.67 -17.13 -11.65
C LEU A 191 27.23 -16.24 -12.82
N VAL A 192 26.82 -16.87 -13.93
CA VAL A 192 26.11 -16.21 -15.04
C VAL A 192 24.62 -16.13 -14.74
N ALA A 193 24.06 -17.19 -14.16
CA ALA A 193 22.66 -17.23 -13.75
C ALA A 193 22.40 -18.27 -12.66
N VAL A 194 21.28 -18.10 -11.96
CA VAL A 194 20.61 -19.13 -11.16
C VAL A 194 19.26 -19.42 -11.81
N THR A 195 18.95 -20.69 -12.09
CA THR A 195 17.73 -21.07 -12.81
C THR A 195 17.04 -22.27 -12.17
N VAL A 196 15.71 -22.28 -12.19
CA VAL A 196 14.88 -23.45 -11.87
C VAL A 196 14.23 -23.95 -13.16
N ALA A 197 14.41 -25.23 -13.46
CA ALA A 197 13.87 -25.87 -14.66
C ALA A 197 12.34 -25.74 -14.76
N GLU A 198 11.81 -25.77 -15.99
CA GLU A 198 10.37 -25.81 -16.23
C GLU A 198 9.70 -27.05 -15.60
N GLY A 199 8.41 -26.95 -15.26
CA GLY A 199 7.69 -28.02 -14.58
C GLY A 199 8.19 -28.22 -13.15
N PRO A 200 8.20 -27.17 -12.30
CA PRO A 200 8.54 -27.37 -10.89
C PRO A 200 7.55 -28.38 -10.28
N GLY A 201 7.94 -29.04 -9.19
CA GLY A 201 7.07 -29.99 -8.49
C GLY A 201 5.66 -29.44 -8.21
N PRO A 202 4.68 -30.32 -7.91
CA PRO A 202 3.29 -29.92 -7.70
C PRO A 202 3.16 -28.89 -6.57
N VAL A 203 2.06 -28.14 -6.57
CA VAL A 203 1.72 -27.26 -5.44
C VAL A 203 1.66 -28.11 -4.17
N PRO A 204 2.44 -27.79 -3.12
CA PRO A 204 2.43 -28.57 -1.90
C PRO A 204 1.07 -28.51 -1.20
N ASP A 205 0.63 -29.63 -0.63
CA ASP A 205 -0.62 -29.67 0.14
C ASP A 205 -0.47 -28.87 1.45
N PRO A 206 -1.26 -27.81 1.64
CA PRO A 206 -1.19 -27.03 2.87
C PRO A 206 -1.86 -27.78 4.03
N VAL A 207 -1.21 -27.79 5.20
CA VAL A 207 -1.75 -28.31 6.47
C VAL A 207 -3.13 -27.74 6.82
N HIS A 208 -3.39 -26.48 6.41
CA HIS A 208 -4.67 -25.80 6.61
C HIS A 208 -5.31 -25.37 5.28
N GLY A 209 -5.67 -26.34 4.43
CA GLY A 209 -6.23 -26.09 3.09
C GLY A 209 -7.42 -25.13 3.04
N ALA A 210 -8.41 -25.31 3.92
CA ALA A 210 -9.58 -24.41 3.96
C ALA A 210 -9.18 -22.95 4.30
N ALA A 211 -8.23 -22.76 5.23
CA ALA A 211 -7.76 -21.42 5.59
C ALA A 211 -6.93 -20.78 4.46
N MET A 212 -6.17 -21.58 3.71
CA MET A 212 -5.45 -21.13 2.51
C MET A 212 -6.39 -20.74 1.37
N ALA A 213 -7.43 -21.53 1.11
CA ALA A 213 -8.45 -21.19 0.12
C ALA A 213 -9.18 -19.89 0.49
N ALA A 214 -9.56 -19.72 1.76
CA ALA A 214 -10.18 -18.49 2.25
C ALA A 214 -9.24 -17.27 2.14
N ALA A 215 -7.94 -17.43 2.44
CA ALA A 215 -6.96 -16.36 2.30
C ALA A 215 -6.79 -15.96 0.82
N ARG A 216 -6.70 -16.93 -0.10
CA ARG A 216 -6.65 -16.69 -1.55
C ARG A 216 -7.83 -15.85 -2.02
N ALA A 217 -9.05 -16.28 -1.72
CA ALA A 217 -10.26 -15.59 -2.13
C ALA A 217 -10.33 -14.16 -1.56
N ALA A 218 -9.92 -13.98 -0.30
CA ALA A 218 -9.85 -12.65 0.31
C ALA A 218 -8.82 -11.74 -0.39
N MET A 219 -7.63 -12.27 -0.69
CA MET A 219 -6.58 -11.53 -1.41
C MET A 219 -7.03 -11.12 -2.81
N GLU A 220 -7.63 -12.03 -3.57
CA GLU A 220 -8.15 -11.74 -4.93
C GLU A 220 -9.18 -10.62 -4.91
N ARG A 221 -10.14 -10.68 -3.98
CA ARG A 221 -11.16 -9.65 -3.79
C ARG A 221 -10.55 -8.29 -3.42
N LEU A 222 -9.62 -8.25 -2.46
CA LEU A 222 -8.96 -7.01 -2.03
C LEU A 222 -8.12 -6.40 -3.16
N VAL A 223 -7.42 -7.22 -3.92
CA VAL A 223 -6.63 -6.76 -5.08
C VAL A 223 -7.55 -6.19 -6.16
N ALA A 224 -8.68 -6.84 -6.46
CA ALA A 224 -9.66 -6.36 -7.42
C ALA A 224 -10.33 -5.04 -6.99
N ALA A 225 -10.49 -4.85 -5.68
CA ALA A 225 -11.05 -3.63 -5.08
C ALA A 225 -10.05 -2.46 -4.99
N SER A 226 -8.76 -2.67 -5.29
CA SER A 226 -7.73 -1.63 -5.17
C SER A 226 -7.55 -0.85 -6.47
N PRO A 227 -7.84 0.48 -6.51
CA PRO A 227 -7.68 1.28 -7.74
C PRO A 227 -6.23 1.34 -8.23
N ALA A 228 -5.29 1.42 -7.29
CA ALA A 228 -3.87 1.47 -7.60
C ALA A 228 -3.36 0.17 -8.25
N LEU A 229 -3.98 -0.98 -7.95
CA LEU A 229 -3.60 -2.27 -8.51
C LEU A 229 -4.42 -2.61 -9.76
N SER A 230 -5.76 -2.65 -9.63
CA SER A 230 -6.66 -3.22 -10.64
C SER A 230 -7.58 -2.17 -11.29
N GLY A 231 -7.49 -0.90 -10.89
CA GLY A 231 -8.32 0.17 -11.46
C GLY A 231 -7.93 0.56 -12.89
N PRO A 232 -8.73 1.43 -13.55
CA PRO A 232 -8.51 1.84 -14.93
C PRO A 232 -7.17 2.55 -15.19
N CYS A 233 -6.59 3.17 -14.16
CA CYS A 233 -5.27 3.80 -14.17
C CYS A 233 -4.21 2.97 -13.42
N GLY A 234 -4.56 1.78 -12.92
CA GLY A 234 -3.76 1.01 -11.98
C GLY A 234 -2.56 0.29 -12.60
N PHE A 235 -1.74 -0.30 -11.74
CA PHE A 235 -0.50 -0.99 -12.13
C PHE A 235 -0.75 -2.24 -12.98
N GLY A 236 -1.91 -2.87 -12.83
CA GLY A 236 -2.37 -3.97 -13.66
C GLY A 236 -2.63 -3.56 -15.11
N ARG A 237 -2.78 -2.25 -15.41
CA ARG A 237 -2.90 -1.70 -16.77
C ARG A 237 -1.64 -0.97 -17.24
N PHE A 238 -1.05 -0.09 -16.45
CA PHE A 238 0.06 0.77 -16.87
C PHE A 238 1.41 0.44 -16.23
N GLY A 239 1.48 -0.58 -15.36
CA GLY A 239 2.63 -0.77 -14.48
C GLY A 239 2.80 0.42 -13.54
N THR A 240 3.96 0.51 -12.87
CA THR A 240 4.25 1.67 -12.00
C THR A 240 4.52 2.96 -12.79
N ALA A 241 4.60 2.91 -14.13
CA ALA A 241 4.65 4.10 -14.98
C ALA A 241 3.42 5.01 -14.80
N ALA A 242 2.29 4.46 -14.34
CA ALA A 242 1.12 5.24 -13.90
C ALA A 242 1.44 6.32 -12.86
N LEU A 243 2.50 6.13 -12.06
CA LEU A 243 2.90 7.08 -11.02
C LEU A 243 3.50 8.38 -11.58
N LEU A 244 3.86 8.43 -12.87
CA LEU A 244 4.42 9.64 -13.47
C LEU A 244 3.43 10.81 -13.40
N ASP A 245 2.19 10.61 -13.83
CA ASP A 245 1.14 11.65 -13.79
C ASP A 245 0.84 12.05 -12.34
N LEU A 246 0.80 11.06 -11.43
CA LEU A 246 0.53 11.31 -10.02
C LEU A 246 1.63 12.15 -9.37
N THR A 247 2.90 11.88 -9.66
CA THR A 247 4.05 12.64 -9.14
C THR A 247 4.14 14.02 -9.78
N ALA A 248 3.84 14.14 -11.08
CA ALA A 248 3.77 15.42 -11.78
C ALA A 248 2.69 16.34 -11.18
N GLY A 249 1.47 15.84 -11.03
CA GLY A 249 0.33 16.57 -10.45
C GLY A 249 0.57 17.00 -9.01
N ARG A 250 1.46 16.31 -8.30
CA ARG A 250 1.82 16.57 -6.90
C ARG A 250 3.06 17.41 -6.69
N ARG A 251 3.69 17.91 -7.77
CA ARG A 251 4.97 18.62 -7.74
C ARG A 251 6.05 17.79 -7.04
N MET A 252 6.15 16.52 -7.43
CA MET A 252 7.09 15.54 -6.90
C MET A 252 7.89 14.81 -7.98
N LEU A 253 7.75 15.22 -9.24
CA LEU A 253 8.47 14.60 -10.36
C LEU A 253 9.89 15.19 -10.41
N PRO A 254 10.95 14.42 -10.12
CA PRO A 254 12.30 14.95 -10.11
C PRO A 254 12.70 15.40 -11.52
N THR A 255 13.08 16.67 -11.64
CA THR A 255 13.31 17.31 -12.93
C THR A 255 14.69 17.96 -12.96
N ARG A 256 15.47 17.71 -14.03
CA ARG A 256 16.84 18.23 -14.22
C ARG A 256 17.72 17.98 -12.99
N ASN A 257 17.99 16.70 -12.71
CA ASN A 257 18.76 16.25 -11.54
C ASN A 257 18.23 16.80 -10.19
N PHE A 258 16.91 16.70 -9.96
CA PHE A 258 16.21 17.23 -8.76
C PHE A 258 16.35 18.75 -8.54
N ARG A 259 16.86 19.54 -9.49
CA ARG A 259 16.85 21.01 -9.37
C ARG A 259 15.42 21.56 -9.35
N GLN A 260 14.49 20.86 -9.99
CA GLN A 260 13.08 21.21 -10.10
C GLN A 260 12.19 20.02 -9.71
N THR A 261 10.95 20.31 -9.30
CA THR A 261 9.95 19.33 -8.87
C THR A 261 8.81 19.14 -9.88
N PHE A 262 8.94 19.78 -11.04
CA PHE A 262 7.91 19.83 -12.07
C PHE A 262 8.53 19.86 -13.45
N PHE A 263 8.02 19.00 -14.32
CA PHE A 263 8.36 18.91 -15.72
C PHE A 263 7.14 19.28 -16.57
N PRO A 264 7.12 20.45 -17.23
CA PRO A 264 5.98 20.90 -18.02
C PRO A 264 5.51 19.88 -19.07
N GLU A 265 6.45 19.13 -19.66
CA GLU A 265 6.23 18.18 -20.73
C GLU A 265 5.85 16.77 -20.24
N ALA A 266 5.61 16.57 -18.94
CA ALA A 266 5.29 15.25 -18.36
C ALA A 266 4.13 14.54 -19.07
N ALA A 267 3.12 15.28 -19.51
CA ALA A 267 1.97 14.74 -20.24
C ALA A 267 2.34 14.10 -21.59
N ALA A 268 3.43 14.54 -22.24
CA ALA A 268 3.90 13.99 -23.51
C ALA A 268 4.55 12.61 -23.35
N VAL A 269 5.04 12.31 -22.14
CA VAL A 269 5.73 11.06 -21.78
C VAL A 269 4.95 10.24 -20.76
N SER A 270 3.64 10.50 -20.61
CA SER A 270 2.77 9.75 -19.70
C SER A 270 2.65 8.28 -20.11
N ALA A 271 2.28 7.42 -19.16
CA ALA A 271 2.09 6.00 -19.43
C ALA A 271 1.08 5.74 -20.57
N PRO A 272 -0.09 6.42 -20.64
CA PRO A 272 -0.98 6.30 -21.78
C PRO A 272 -0.35 6.65 -23.13
N ARG A 273 0.50 7.69 -23.19
CA ARG A 273 1.21 8.07 -24.42
C ARG A 273 2.21 6.99 -24.85
N LEU A 274 2.97 6.43 -23.91
CA LEU A 274 3.85 5.29 -24.21
C LEU A 274 3.06 4.09 -24.73
N PHE A 275 1.90 3.80 -24.13
CA PHE A 275 1.07 2.67 -24.55
C PHE A 275 0.50 2.85 -25.95
N ALA A 276 0.05 4.06 -26.29
CA ALA A 276 -0.37 4.37 -27.65
C ALA A 276 0.77 4.23 -28.67
N ALA A 277 2.01 4.54 -28.27
CA ALA A 277 3.17 4.50 -29.16
C ALA A 277 3.77 3.09 -29.37
N PHE A 278 3.54 2.15 -28.44
CA PHE A 278 4.21 0.85 -28.41
C PHE A 278 3.27 -0.38 -28.29
N THR A 279 1.96 -0.16 -28.13
CA THR A 279 0.92 -1.21 -28.04
C THR A 279 1.31 -2.44 -27.21
N PRO A 280 1.81 -2.25 -25.97
CA PRO A 280 2.48 -3.31 -25.25
C PRO A 280 1.51 -4.37 -24.70
N ARG A 281 1.97 -5.63 -24.69
CA ARG A 281 1.29 -6.73 -24.00
C ARG A 281 1.67 -6.81 -22.52
N ALA A 282 0.75 -7.33 -21.72
CA ALA A 282 0.97 -7.53 -20.29
C ALA A 282 1.90 -8.73 -20.01
N ALA A 283 2.78 -8.59 -19.03
CA ALA A 283 3.62 -9.64 -18.48
C ALA A 283 3.73 -9.48 -16.95
N GLY A 284 3.99 -10.57 -16.23
CA GLY A 284 4.06 -10.53 -14.77
C GLY A 284 4.60 -11.82 -14.17
N CYS A 285 4.67 -11.84 -12.84
CA CYS A 285 5.09 -13.04 -12.11
C CYS A 285 4.04 -14.17 -12.26
N PRO A 286 4.45 -15.45 -12.11
CA PRO A 286 3.54 -16.58 -12.28
C PRO A 286 2.27 -16.49 -11.41
N GLY A 287 1.09 -16.63 -12.02
CA GLY A 287 -0.20 -16.62 -11.33
C GLY A 287 -0.60 -15.27 -10.70
N CYS A 288 0.09 -14.17 -11.03
CA CYS A 288 -0.23 -12.86 -10.47
C CYS A 288 -1.43 -12.21 -11.19
N PRO A 289 -2.49 -11.79 -10.48
CA PRO A 289 -3.62 -11.07 -11.08
C PRO A 289 -3.30 -9.62 -11.48
N VAL A 290 -2.11 -9.11 -11.16
CA VAL A 290 -1.66 -7.75 -11.48
C VAL A 290 -0.37 -7.82 -12.31
N PRO A 291 -0.46 -8.15 -13.61
CA PRO A 291 0.71 -8.21 -14.48
C PRO A 291 1.26 -6.79 -14.67
N CYS A 292 2.25 -6.40 -13.87
CA CYS A 292 2.73 -5.01 -13.81
C CYS A 292 3.82 -4.66 -14.83
N ARG A 293 4.31 -5.62 -15.62
CA ARG A 293 5.34 -5.41 -16.66
C ARG A 293 4.71 -5.33 -18.04
N ARG A 294 5.35 -4.60 -18.94
CA ARG A 294 4.83 -4.27 -20.27
C ARG A 294 5.88 -4.48 -21.33
N VAL A 295 5.56 -5.33 -22.30
CA VAL A 295 6.49 -5.76 -23.33
C VAL A 295 5.92 -5.31 -24.67
N ALA A 296 6.67 -4.49 -25.42
CA ALA A 296 6.31 -4.11 -26.78
C ALA A 296 6.45 -5.31 -27.73
N ASP A 297 5.89 -5.20 -28.94
CA ASP A 297 5.98 -6.25 -29.96
C ASP A 297 7.42 -6.55 -30.39
N THR A 298 8.31 -5.56 -30.27
CA THR A 298 9.76 -5.71 -30.50
C THR A 298 10.47 -6.54 -29.42
N GLY A 299 9.77 -6.95 -28.36
CA GLY A 299 10.34 -7.57 -27.17
C GLY A 299 10.91 -6.57 -26.15
N ALA A 300 10.91 -5.27 -26.46
CA ALA A 300 11.40 -4.25 -25.54
C ALA A 300 10.50 -4.14 -24.29
N LEU A 301 11.12 -4.16 -23.12
CA LEU A 301 10.42 -3.89 -21.86
C LEU A 301 10.22 -2.38 -21.72
N LEU A 302 8.97 -1.93 -21.61
CA LEU A 302 8.68 -0.53 -21.31
C LEU A 302 9.23 -0.17 -19.92
N PRO A 303 9.72 1.07 -19.73
CA PRO A 303 10.27 1.50 -18.46
C PRO A 303 9.19 1.50 -17.37
N ASP A 304 9.59 1.12 -16.15
CA ASP A 304 8.76 1.36 -14.98
C ASP A 304 8.77 2.85 -14.57
N GLY A 305 8.00 3.21 -13.54
CA GLY A 305 7.87 4.61 -13.14
C GLY A 305 9.19 5.29 -12.79
N ASP A 306 10.14 4.56 -12.21
CA ASP A 306 11.46 5.10 -11.90
C ASP A 306 12.26 5.36 -13.16
N ALA A 307 12.41 4.33 -14.02
CA ALA A 307 13.17 4.44 -15.26
C ALA A 307 12.56 5.50 -16.20
N LEU A 308 11.23 5.56 -16.30
CA LEU A 308 10.53 6.52 -17.16
C LEU A 308 10.80 7.95 -16.70
N SER A 309 10.59 8.24 -15.42
CA SER A 309 10.87 9.56 -14.84
C SER A 309 12.34 9.96 -15.02
N HIS A 310 13.26 9.01 -14.82
CA HIS A 310 14.69 9.30 -14.87
C HIS A 310 15.20 9.55 -16.29
N PHE A 311 14.81 8.75 -17.28
CA PHE A 311 15.21 9.00 -18.67
C PHE A 311 14.45 10.15 -19.34
N THR A 312 13.39 10.65 -18.70
CA THR A 312 12.65 11.81 -19.19
C THR A 312 12.91 13.05 -18.32
N ALA A 313 12.08 13.30 -17.32
CA ALA A 313 12.10 14.49 -16.47
C ALA A 313 13.45 14.74 -15.79
N LEU A 314 14.11 13.71 -15.24
CA LEU A 314 15.39 13.91 -14.55
C LEU A 314 16.49 14.38 -15.51
N LEU A 315 16.51 13.89 -16.75
CA LEU A 315 17.40 14.38 -17.80
C LEU A 315 16.88 15.64 -18.50
N GLY A 316 15.62 16.02 -18.28
CA GLY A 316 14.96 17.14 -18.96
C GLY A 316 14.57 16.83 -20.41
N LEU A 317 14.30 15.56 -20.74
CA LEU A 317 14.02 15.09 -22.10
C LEU A 317 12.57 14.60 -22.22
N ALA A 318 11.80 15.17 -23.14
CA ALA A 318 10.40 14.78 -23.39
C ALA A 318 10.27 13.67 -24.45
N ASP A 319 11.15 12.67 -24.42
CA ASP A 319 11.21 11.60 -25.41
C ASP A 319 10.97 10.21 -24.78
N GLY A 320 9.72 9.73 -24.91
CA GLY A 320 9.33 8.41 -24.44
C GLY A 320 9.96 7.25 -25.23
N ARG A 321 10.29 7.44 -26.51
CA ARG A 321 10.94 6.40 -27.33
C ARG A 321 12.39 6.22 -26.92
N LEU A 322 13.11 7.32 -26.69
CA LEU A 322 14.45 7.29 -26.12
C LEU A 322 14.45 6.65 -24.74
N ALA A 323 13.47 6.96 -23.88
CA ALA A 323 13.35 6.33 -22.57
C ALA A 323 13.19 4.80 -22.66
N VAL A 324 12.39 4.30 -23.60
CA VAL A 324 12.25 2.85 -23.86
C VAL A 324 13.56 2.24 -24.38
N ALA A 325 14.23 2.91 -25.32
CA ALA A 325 15.49 2.45 -25.88
C ALA A 325 16.61 2.39 -24.81
N ALA A 326 16.74 3.45 -24.01
CA ALA A 326 17.73 3.52 -22.93
C ALA A 326 17.46 2.50 -21.83
N ASN A 327 16.19 2.30 -21.44
CA ASN A 327 15.81 1.23 -20.52
C ASN A 327 16.18 -0.14 -21.07
N THR A 328 15.87 -0.41 -22.35
CA THR A 328 16.22 -1.67 -23.00
C THR A 328 17.73 -1.90 -23.03
N ALA A 329 18.52 -0.88 -23.35
CA ALA A 329 19.98 -0.94 -23.32
C ALA A 329 20.52 -1.24 -21.91
N CYS A 330 20.04 -0.53 -20.89
CA CYS A 330 20.41 -0.77 -19.49
C CYS A 330 20.10 -2.22 -19.07
N LEU A 331 18.88 -2.69 -19.31
CA LEU A 331 18.47 -4.04 -18.93
C LEU A 331 19.25 -5.12 -19.68
N ASN A 332 19.56 -4.94 -20.97
CA ASN A 332 20.38 -5.90 -21.70
C ASN A 332 21.84 -5.92 -21.19
N LEU A 333 22.38 -4.77 -20.77
CA LEU A 333 23.72 -4.68 -20.18
C LEU A 333 23.78 -5.15 -18.71
N GLY A 334 22.64 -5.26 -18.04
CA GLY A 334 22.56 -5.53 -16.60
C GLY A 334 22.90 -4.32 -15.74
N LEU A 335 22.54 -3.11 -16.19
CA LEU A 335 22.69 -1.84 -15.45
C LEU A 335 21.36 -1.40 -14.83
N ASP A 336 21.41 -0.80 -13.64
CA ASP A 336 20.27 -0.11 -13.02
C ASP A 336 19.83 1.09 -13.88
N PRO A 337 18.65 1.05 -14.53
CA PRO A 337 18.24 2.09 -15.47
C PRO A 337 18.17 3.51 -14.85
N PRO A 338 17.48 3.75 -13.72
CA PRO A 338 17.49 5.07 -13.08
C PRO A 338 18.85 5.46 -12.51
N GLY A 339 19.63 4.50 -11.99
CA GLY A 339 21.01 4.75 -11.57
C GLY A 339 21.87 5.29 -12.71
N ALA A 340 21.77 4.69 -13.90
CA ALA A 340 22.47 5.15 -15.09
C ALA A 340 22.04 6.58 -15.47
N ALA A 341 20.74 6.83 -15.58
CA ALA A 341 20.20 8.16 -15.87
C ALA A 341 20.62 9.22 -14.83
N ALA A 342 20.65 8.88 -13.54
CA ALA A 342 21.08 9.79 -12.48
C ALA A 342 22.58 10.13 -12.57
N VAL A 343 23.43 9.17 -12.97
CA VAL A 343 24.85 9.43 -13.27
C VAL A 343 24.98 10.37 -14.46
N LEU A 344 24.22 10.14 -15.54
CA LEU A 344 24.24 11.01 -16.72
C LEU A 344 23.78 12.43 -16.38
N ALA A 345 22.70 12.57 -15.60
CA ALA A 345 22.18 13.85 -15.15
C ALA A 345 23.23 14.62 -14.31
N GLY A 346 23.85 13.94 -13.35
CA GLY A 346 24.91 14.55 -12.52
C GLY A 346 26.16 14.93 -13.32
N ARG A 347 26.55 14.14 -14.32
CA ARG A 347 27.68 14.47 -15.23
C ARG A 347 27.38 15.67 -16.10
N ALA A 348 26.18 15.75 -16.67
CA ALA A 348 25.75 16.90 -17.47
C ALA A 348 25.75 18.17 -16.61
N GLU A 349 25.18 18.10 -15.41
CA GLU A 349 25.17 19.23 -14.47
C GLU A 349 26.59 19.67 -14.07
N ALA A 350 27.49 18.72 -13.74
CA ALA A 350 28.87 19.03 -13.40
C ALA A 350 29.64 19.67 -14.57
N ALA A 351 29.28 19.33 -15.81
CA ALA A 351 29.83 19.92 -17.02
C ALA A 351 29.14 21.25 -17.42
N GLY A 352 28.13 21.71 -16.67
CA GLY A 352 27.40 22.94 -16.97
C GLY A 352 26.57 22.88 -18.26
N ARG A 353 26.18 21.69 -18.71
CA ARG A 353 25.40 21.47 -19.94
C ARG A 353 24.15 20.64 -19.66
N ASP A 354 23.18 20.74 -20.55
CA ASP A 354 22.02 19.83 -20.53
C ASP A 354 22.37 18.50 -21.23
N PRO A 355 21.72 17.39 -20.83
CA PRO A 355 21.79 16.13 -21.58
C PRO A 355 21.31 16.29 -23.02
N VAL A 356 22.00 15.66 -23.97
CA VAL A 356 21.66 15.67 -25.40
C VAL A 356 21.06 14.30 -25.78
N PRO A 357 19.87 14.24 -26.39
CA PRO A 357 19.19 12.97 -26.72
C PRO A 357 20.07 11.95 -27.45
N ASP A 358 20.78 12.39 -28.50
CA ASP A 358 21.59 11.51 -29.36
C ASP A 358 22.80 10.89 -28.63
N GLU A 359 23.24 11.49 -27.52
CA GLU A 359 24.37 11.01 -26.72
C GLU A 359 23.95 9.95 -25.70
N VAL A 360 22.66 9.87 -25.33
CA VAL A 360 22.20 9.10 -24.16
C VAL A 360 22.53 7.61 -24.30
N LEU A 361 22.27 7.00 -25.45
CA LEU A 361 22.50 5.56 -25.65
C LEU A 361 23.99 5.20 -25.61
N ALA A 362 24.83 6.02 -26.25
CA ALA A 362 26.28 5.84 -26.21
C ALA A 362 26.82 6.00 -24.78
N ALA A 363 26.31 6.99 -24.04
CA ALA A 363 26.69 7.23 -22.66
C ALA A 363 26.25 6.07 -21.72
N VAL A 364 25.04 5.51 -21.91
CA VAL A 364 24.59 4.30 -21.20
C VAL A 364 25.52 3.12 -21.48
N ALA A 365 25.91 2.90 -22.73
CA ALA A 365 26.83 1.81 -23.08
C ALA A 365 28.21 1.98 -22.42
N ALA A 366 28.71 3.22 -22.30
CA ALA A 366 29.96 3.52 -21.62
C ALA A 366 29.91 3.20 -20.12
N LEU A 367 28.78 3.44 -19.45
CA LEU A 367 28.60 3.16 -18.02
C LEU A 367 28.75 1.68 -17.65
N ALA A 368 28.53 0.76 -18.60
CA ALA A 368 28.68 -0.68 -18.35
C ALA A 368 30.11 -1.06 -17.92
N ARG A 369 31.12 -0.30 -18.36
CA ARG A 369 32.54 -0.53 -18.03
C ARG A 369 33.07 0.42 -16.97
N ASP A 370 32.25 1.34 -16.49
CA ASP A 370 32.65 2.34 -15.53
C ASP A 370 32.42 1.85 -14.09
N GLN A 371 33.52 1.49 -13.43
CA GLN A 371 33.50 0.97 -12.05
C GLN A 371 33.33 2.08 -11.00
N ALA A 372 33.59 3.34 -11.37
CA ALA A 372 33.51 4.49 -10.48
C ALA A 372 32.16 5.22 -10.56
N ALA A 373 31.34 4.91 -11.57
CA ALA A 373 30.03 5.52 -11.77
C ALA A 373 29.11 5.31 -10.56
N LEU A 374 28.79 6.41 -9.88
CA LEU A 374 27.80 6.49 -8.81
C LEU A 374 26.98 7.78 -8.95
N PRO A 375 25.67 7.74 -8.61
CA PRO A 375 24.82 8.91 -8.71
C PRO A 375 25.24 9.98 -7.70
N VAL A 376 25.26 11.24 -8.13
CA VAL A 376 25.55 12.39 -7.24
C VAL A 376 24.45 12.55 -6.19
N LEU A 377 23.18 12.42 -6.61
CA LEU A 377 22.02 12.39 -5.73
C LEU A 377 21.60 10.94 -5.45
N GLY A 378 22.18 10.38 -4.39
CA GLY A 378 21.88 9.03 -3.94
C GLY A 378 22.02 8.86 -2.43
N VAL A 379 21.43 7.80 -1.92
CA VAL A 379 21.59 7.37 -0.53
C VAL A 379 22.32 6.03 -0.55
N LYS A 380 23.42 5.92 0.22
CA LYS A 380 24.22 4.68 0.29
C LYS A 380 24.72 4.19 -1.08
N GLY A 381 25.05 5.12 -1.98
CA GLY A 381 25.55 4.82 -3.33
C GLY A 381 24.48 4.42 -4.35
N VAL A 382 23.20 4.46 -3.98
CA VAL A 382 22.07 4.12 -4.87
C VAL A 382 21.26 5.38 -5.19
N ALA A 383 20.85 5.54 -6.45
CA ALA A 383 20.11 6.72 -6.91
C ALA A 383 18.77 6.85 -6.18
N LEU A 384 18.35 8.08 -5.92
CA LEU A 384 16.99 8.35 -5.43
C LEU A 384 15.95 7.89 -6.48
N PRO A 385 14.80 7.35 -6.07
CA PRO A 385 13.72 6.94 -6.98
C PRO A 385 12.99 8.16 -7.57
N ALA A 386 11.96 7.92 -8.39
CA ALA A 386 11.19 8.95 -9.10
C ALA A 386 10.27 9.82 -8.22
N PHE A 387 10.62 10.00 -6.96
CA PHE A 387 9.87 10.77 -5.99
C PHE A 387 10.79 11.81 -5.37
N ASP A 388 10.49 13.08 -5.64
CA ASP A 388 11.19 14.18 -5.00
C ASP A 388 10.86 14.20 -3.48
N PRO A 389 11.87 14.03 -2.60
CA PRO A 389 11.63 13.92 -1.17
C PRO A 389 11.09 15.21 -0.54
N ARG A 390 11.20 16.37 -1.22
CA ARG A 390 10.67 17.66 -0.71
C ARG A 390 9.15 17.68 -0.64
N GLY A 391 8.48 16.81 -1.40
CA GLY A 391 7.01 16.76 -1.44
C GLY A 391 6.37 15.74 -0.49
N ALA A 392 7.15 14.98 0.28
CA ALA A 392 6.62 13.99 1.23
C ALA A 392 7.64 13.65 2.34
N CYS A 393 7.38 14.10 3.57
CA CYS A 393 8.27 13.96 4.73
C CYS A 393 8.48 12.50 5.16
N GLY A 394 7.43 11.69 5.21
CA GLY A 394 7.54 10.26 5.56
C GLY A 394 8.34 9.48 4.52
N LEU A 395 8.08 9.73 3.23
CA LEU A 395 8.82 9.16 2.13
C LEU A 395 10.30 9.56 2.20
N ALA A 396 10.61 10.85 2.38
CA ALA A 396 11.98 11.31 2.53
C ALA A 396 12.74 10.56 3.64
N LEU A 397 12.08 10.36 4.79
CA LEU A 397 12.64 9.58 5.89
C LEU A 397 12.85 8.11 5.51
N SER A 398 11.87 7.47 4.85
CA SER A 398 11.97 6.09 4.34
C SER A 398 13.18 5.92 3.41
N LEU A 399 13.37 6.87 2.47
CA LEU A 399 14.50 6.85 1.54
C LEU A 399 15.84 6.99 2.25
N ALA A 400 15.90 7.77 3.34
CA ALA A 400 17.14 7.98 4.09
C ALA A 400 17.54 6.76 4.94
N VAL A 401 16.56 6.08 5.57
CA VAL A 401 16.86 5.01 6.55
C VAL A 401 16.94 3.61 5.95
N GLY A 402 16.42 3.41 4.73
CA GLY A 402 16.36 2.11 4.06
C GLY A 402 17.71 1.37 4.08
N PRO A 403 17.76 0.09 4.51
CA PRO A 403 19.01 -0.56 4.94
C PRO A 403 20.07 -0.63 3.83
N ALA A 404 19.66 -0.91 2.59
CA ALA A 404 20.55 -1.11 1.45
C ALA A 404 20.60 0.08 0.47
N GLY A 405 19.89 1.16 0.76
CA GLY A 405 19.67 2.28 -0.16
C GLY A 405 18.26 2.85 -0.02
N PRO A 406 17.90 3.85 -0.85
CA PRO A 406 16.58 4.45 -0.83
C PRO A 406 15.55 3.46 -1.36
N ASP A 407 14.53 3.17 -0.54
CA ASP A 407 13.41 2.29 -0.87
C ASP A 407 12.08 3.02 -0.64
N ALA A 408 11.39 3.35 -1.74
CA ALA A 408 10.12 4.05 -1.72
C ALA A 408 8.97 3.18 -1.19
N TRP A 409 9.11 1.85 -1.26
CA TRP A 409 8.10 0.89 -0.82
C TRP A 409 8.40 0.38 0.59
N GLY A 410 9.67 0.38 1.01
CA GLY A 410 10.14 -0.18 2.28
C GLY A 410 9.41 0.39 3.50
N GLY A 411 9.31 1.70 3.64
CA GLY A 411 8.60 2.35 4.74
C GLY A 411 7.09 2.54 4.52
N LEU A 412 6.55 2.10 3.37
CA LEU A 412 5.14 2.24 2.96
C LEU A 412 4.57 3.67 3.03
N CYS A 413 5.40 4.70 3.16
CA CYS A 413 4.96 6.09 3.20
C CYS A 413 4.38 6.54 1.86
N LEU A 414 4.87 5.99 0.75
CA LEU A 414 4.26 6.18 -0.57
C LEU A 414 2.77 5.77 -0.59
N ALA A 415 2.38 4.73 0.17
CA ALA A 415 1.00 4.26 0.21
C ALA A 415 0.07 5.30 0.82
N HIS A 416 0.38 5.86 1.99
CA HIS A 416 -0.53 6.75 2.72
C HIS A 416 -0.31 8.25 2.43
N GLU A 417 0.89 8.67 2.05
CA GLU A 417 1.17 10.08 1.70
C GLU A 417 0.81 10.41 0.25
N LEU A 418 0.92 9.43 -0.65
CA LEU A 418 0.62 9.61 -2.07
C LEU A 418 -0.61 8.80 -2.47
N LEU A 419 -0.62 7.48 -2.29
CA LEU A 419 -1.73 6.66 -2.80
C LEU A 419 -2.98 6.68 -1.91
N ARG A 420 -2.95 7.42 -0.78
CA ARG A 420 -4.03 7.55 0.21
C ARG A 420 -4.51 6.21 0.78
N LYS A 421 -3.64 5.21 0.89
CA LYS A 421 -3.93 3.85 1.38
C LYS A 421 -3.13 3.52 2.66
N PRO A 422 -3.75 2.86 3.66
CA PRO A 422 -5.19 2.61 3.78
C PRO A 422 -6.01 3.88 4.06
N VAL A 423 -5.37 4.92 4.58
CA VAL A 423 -5.94 6.25 4.85
C VAL A 423 -4.89 7.30 4.49
N ALA A 424 -5.32 8.46 4.00
CA ALA A 424 -4.42 9.55 3.68
C ALA A 424 -3.73 10.10 4.93
N THR A 425 -2.52 10.63 4.78
CA THR A 425 -1.87 11.41 5.82
C THR A 425 -1.25 12.64 5.19
N ASP A 426 -1.20 13.75 5.91
CA ASP A 426 -0.52 14.94 5.42
C ASP A 426 0.96 14.64 5.14
N ARG A 427 1.38 14.88 3.90
CA ARG A 427 2.73 14.62 3.40
C ARG A 427 3.73 15.71 3.79
N PHE A 428 3.28 16.86 4.28
CA PHE A 428 4.13 18.00 4.65
C PHE A 428 4.43 18.08 6.14
N THR A 429 4.02 17.09 6.93
CA THR A 429 4.31 17.01 8.36
C THR A 429 5.15 15.77 8.71
N PHE A 430 6.03 15.91 9.71
CA PHE A 430 6.78 14.79 10.29
C PHE A 430 6.00 14.06 11.39
N ALA A 431 4.86 14.60 11.85
CA ALA A 431 4.08 14.02 12.93
C ALA A 431 3.70 12.56 12.63
N GLY A 432 4.04 11.64 13.53
CA GLY A 432 3.80 10.20 13.37
C GLY A 432 4.59 9.48 12.27
N LYS A 433 5.39 10.18 11.45
CA LYS A 433 6.03 9.59 10.26
C LYS A 433 7.17 8.62 10.59
N ALA A 434 7.97 8.91 11.62
CA ALA A 434 9.03 7.99 12.05
C ALA A 434 8.46 6.63 12.47
N ARG A 435 7.31 6.65 13.14
CA ARG A 435 6.57 5.44 13.49
C ARG A 435 6.02 4.75 12.24
N ALA A 436 5.42 5.51 11.33
CA ALA A 436 4.89 4.98 10.08
C ALA A 436 5.97 4.24 9.27
N VAL A 437 7.13 4.86 9.08
CA VAL A 437 8.29 4.22 8.44
C VAL A 437 8.68 2.94 9.17
N CYS A 438 8.82 2.97 10.49
CA CYS A 438 9.22 1.78 11.26
C CYS A 438 8.19 0.63 11.14
N LEU A 439 6.89 0.94 11.18
CA LEU A 439 5.83 -0.06 11.02
C LEU A 439 5.79 -0.60 9.59
N GLY A 440 5.95 0.29 8.59
CA GLY A 440 6.03 -0.06 7.19
C GLY A 440 7.21 -0.99 6.90
N GLU A 441 8.41 -0.65 7.35
CA GLU A 441 9.61 -1.48 7.19
C GLU A 441 9.43 -2.86 7.81
N ASN A 442 8.83 -2.94 9.00
CA ASN A 442 8.53 -4.20 9.65
C ASN A 442 7.52 -5.03 8.85
N ALA A 443 6.47 -4.39 8.31
CA ALA A 443 5.44 -5.06 7.52
C ALA A 443 5.98 -5.56 6.18
N VAL A 444 6.80 -4.76 5.49
CA VAL A 444 7.44 -5.15 4.23
C VAL A 444 8.45 -6.27 4.46
N ALA A 445 9.22 -6.21 5.55
CA ALA A 445 10.10 -7.31 5.93
C ALA A 445 9.31 -8.60 6.21
N ALA A 446 8.19 -8.52 6.93
CA ALA A 446 7.31 -9.65 7.20
C ALA A 446 6.76 -10.26 5.89
N ALA A 447 6.21 -9.42 5.01
CA ALA A 447 5.69 -9.85 3.71
C ALA A 447 6.79 -10.49 2.85
N ALA A 448 7.98 -9.90 2.79
CA ALA A 448 9.12 -10.45 2.05
C ALA A 448 9.58 -11.81 2.59
N SER A 449 9.48 -12.05 3.90
CA SER A 449 9.75 -13.36 4.50
C SER A 449 8.71 -14.43 4.15
N LEU A 450 7.49 -14.00 3.83
CA LEU A 450 6.41 -14.87 3.34
C LEU A 450 6.45 -15.03 1.81
N GLY A 451 7.27 -14.25 1.10
CA GLY A 451 7.37 -14.26 -0.37
C GLY A 451 6.40 -13.32 -1.06
N GLY A 452 5.82 -12.38 -0.30
CA GLY A 452 4.85 -11.42 -0.80
C GLY A 452 5.47 -10.28 -1.61
N CYS A 453 4.77 -9.90 -2.66
CA CYS A 453 5.06 -8.71 -3.45
C CYS A 453 4.83 -7.43 -2.63
N PRO A 454 5.78 -6.46 -2.63
CA PRO A 454 5.61 -5.22 -1.90
C PRO A 454 4.43 -4.39 -2.42
N LEU A 455 4.09 -4.45 -3.72
CA LEU A 455 2.94 -3.71 -4.27
C LEU A 455 1.60 -4.19 -3.69
N PHE A 456 1.52 -5.46 -3.30
CA PHE A 456 0.27 -6.03 -2.77
C PHE A 456 -0.06 -5.47 -1.39
N THR A 457 0.90 -4.85 -0.68
CA THR A 457 0.64 -4.14 0.58
C THR A 457 -0.32 -2.95 0.43
N LEU A 458 -0.58 -2.49 -0.81
CA LEU A 458 -1.60 -1.48 -1.11
C LEU A 458 -3.05 -1.98 -0.95
N ALA A 459 -3.24 -3.30 -0.82
CA ALA A 459 -4.55 -3.93 -0.73
C ALA A 459 -4.62 -5.04 0.33
N VAL A 460 -3.56 -5.84 0.42
CA VAL A 460 -3.46 -7.05 1.24
C VAL A 460 -2.66 -6.75 2.50
N GLY A 461 -3.29 -6.93 3.67
CA GLY A 461 -2.64 -6.77 4.97
C GLY A 461 -1.90 -8.04 5.41
N LEU A 462 -1.11 -7.92 6.48
CA LEU A 462 -0.42 -9.08 7.07
C LEU A 462 -1.39 -10.15 7.60
N GLU A 463 -2.65 -9.80 7.86
CA GLU A 463 -3.69 -10.73 8.30
C GLU A 463 -4.01 -11.77 7.22
N GLU A 464 -4.12 -11.34 5.96
CA GLU A 464 -4.34 -12.23 4.82
C GLU A 464 -3.10 -13.08 4.55
N TRP A 465 -1.91 -12.46 4.56
CA TRP A 465 -0.63 -13.18 4.42
C TRP A 465 -0.39 -14.18 5.55
N GLY A 466 -0.87 -13.90 6.76
CA GLY A 466 -0.72 -14.75 7.94
C GLY A 466 -1.57 -16.01 7.93
N ALA A 467 -2.49 -16.14 6.97
CA ALA A 467 -3.56 -17.15 6.90
C ALA A 467 -4.50 -17.09 8.13
N ARG A 468 -5.81 -17.06 7.92
CA ARG A 468 -6.85 -17.02 8.98
C ARG A 468 -6.94 -18.28 9.87
N GLY A 469 -5.85 -19.02 10.05
CA GLY A 469 -5.77 -20.32 10.71
C GLY A 469 -4.94 -20.38 12.00
N LEU A 470 -4.91 -19.31 12.80
CA LEU A 470 -4.56 -19.43 14.24
C LEU A 470 -5.82 -19.28 15.10
N GLY A 471 -6.88 -20.01 14.72
CA GLY A 471 -8.06 -20.21 15.54
C GLY A 471 -7.77 -21.27 16.62
N ARG A 472 -7.97 -20.88 17.89
CA ARG A 472 -8.23 -21.77 19.03
C ARG A 472 -7.25 -22.96 19.21
N ASN A 473 -5.99 -22.72 19.61
CA ASN A 473 -5.34 -23.61 20.59
C ASN A 473 -4.02 -23.06 21.15
N ARG A 474 -4.04 -22.83 22.47
CA ARG A 474 -2.92 -22.97 23.42
C ARG A 474 -1.68 -22.07 23.22
N ASN A 475 -1.81 -20.83 23.69
CA ASN A 475 -0.73 -20.15 24.45
C ASN A 475 -0.42 -20.83 25.82
N ARG A 476 -0.77 -22.11 26.00
CA ARG A 476 -0.50 -22.88 27.24
C ARG A 476 0.80 -23.68 27.20
N CYS A 477 1.51 -23.76 26.07
CA CYS A 477 2.73 -24.58 25.97
C CYS A 477 4.02 -23.87 26.46
N CYS A 478 3.99 -22.57 26.76
CA CYS A 478 5.16 -21.86 27.31
C CYS A 478 5.31 -21.92 28.85
N ARG A 479 4.56 -22.76 29.58
CA ARG A 479 4.58 -22.75 31.06
C ARG A 479 5.39 -23.84 31.75
N ARG A 480 5.94 -24.87 31.09
CA ARG A 480 6.76 -25.88 31.80
C ARG A 480 7.90 -26.40 30.93
N ARG A 481 9.09 -26.46 31.56
CA ARG A 481 10.38 -27.01 31.09
C ARG A 481 11.25 -26.09 30.22
N THR A 482 12.00 -25.22 30.89
CA THR A 482 13.47 -25.13 30.74
C THR A 482 14.05 -24.57 32.03
N GLY A 483 14.09 -25.41 33.06
CA GLY A 483 15.08 -25.26 34.11
C GLY A 483 16.26 -26.14 33.72
N GLN A 484 17.30 -25.56 33.12
CA GLN A 484 18.70 -25.97 33.34
C GLN A 484 19.64 -24.95 32.67
N ALA A 485 20.70 -24.67 33.42
CA ALA A 485 21.60 -23.54 33.35
C ALA A 485 22.50 -23.52 32.12
N TRP A 486 22.81 -22.31 31.65
CA TRP A 486 24.20 -21.93 31.35
C TRP A 486 24.48 -20.59 32.03
N ARG A 487 25.32 -20.63 33.08
CA ARG A 487 25.83 -19.48 33.83
C ARG A 487 27.18 -19.06 33.25
N ALA A 488 27.38 -17.74 33.07
CA ALA A 488 28.63 -17.04 33.43
C ALA A 488 28.41 -15.51 33.39
N GLY A 489 28.54 -14.85 34.55
CA GLY A 489 28.75 -13.40 34.73
C GLY A 489 27.50 -12.54 35.00
N GLY A 490 27.36 -11.97 36.22
CA GLY A 490 26.16 -11.32 36.80
C GLY A 490 25.86 -9.87 36.34
N LEU A 491 24.80 -9.16 36.76
CA LEU A 491 23.88 -9.17 37.93
C LEU A 491 22.54 -8.42 37.51
N PRO A 492 21.49 -8.25 38.36
CA PRO A 492 20.11 -8.62 38.03
C PRO A 492 19.11 -7.44 37.90
N GLY A 493 17.94 -7.69 37.29
CA GLY A 493 16.77 -6.79 37.43
C GLY A 493 15.62 -7.01 36.43
N ALA A 494 14.49 -7.47 36.94
CA ALA A 494 13.12 -7.41 36.39
C ALA A 494 12.84 -8.09 35.03
N ALA A 495 12.37 -9.34 35.10
CA ALA A 495 11.80 -10.09 34.00
C ALA A 495 10.31 -9.79 33.80
N THR A 496 9.94 -9.24 32.64
CA THR A 496 8.61 -9.39 32.04
C THR A 496 8.80 -9.84 30.58
N GLN A 497 8.41 -11.08 30.30
CA GLN A 497 8.64 -11.73 29.01
C GLN A 497 7.58 -11.29 27.98
N ARG A 498 8.05 -10.64 26.91
CA ARG A 498 7.27 -10.02 25.83
C ARG A 498 7.21 -10.91 24.57
N PRO A 499 6.08 -10.95 23.82
CA PRO A 499 5.97 -11.69 22.56
C PRO A 499 6.70 -11.05 21.34
N GLY A 500 7.46 -9.97 21.53
CA GLY A 500 8.17 -9.26 20.44
C GLY A 500 9.64 -9.67 20.17
N ARG A 501 10.12 -10.82 20.66
CA ARG A 501 11.56 -11.18 20.56
C ARG A 501 12.02 -11.63 19.17
N ALA A 502 11.19 -12.29 18.37
CA ALA A 502 11.54 -12.68 17.00
C ALA A 502 11.71 -11.45 16.08
N TRP A 503 10.75 -10.54 16.15
CA TRP A 503 10.70 -9.29 15.38
C TRP A 503 11.80 -8.29 15.76
N ARG A 504 12.14 -8.18 17.06
CA ARG A 504 13.30 -7.36 17.50
C ARG A 504 14.64 -8.02 17.19
N ARG A 505 14.72 -9.34 16.99
CA ARG A 505 15.98 -10.03 16.62
C ARG A 505 16.39 -9.72 15.19
N CYS A 506 15.46 -9.66 14.24
CA CYS A 506 15.76 -9.23 12.87
C CYS A 506 16.39 -7.81 12.86
N ARG A 507 15.89 -6.90 13.70
CA ARG A 507 16.45 -5.56 13.90
C ARG A 507 17.74 -5.53 14.74
N ARG A 508 17.86 -6.37 15.77
CA ARG A 508 19.08 -6.45 16.60
C ARG A 508 20.23 -7.02 15.79
N SER A 509 20.06 -8.10 15.02
CA SER A 509 21.10 -8.65 14.15
C SER A 509 21.64 -7.59 13.17
N ALA A 510 20.76 -6.77 12.58
CA ALA A 510 21.16 -5.64 11.73
C ALA A 510 21.87 -4.50 12.51
N ARG A 511 21.44 -4.19 13.75
CA ARG A 511 22.08 -3.17 14.60
C ARG A 511 23.40 -3.62 15.25
N THR A 512 23.56 -4.88 15.64
CA THR A 512 24.81 -5.39 16.24
C THR A 512 25.95 -5.50 15.22
N LEU A 513 25.65 -5.72 13.94
CA LEU A 513 26.65 -5.61 12.88
C LEU A 513 27.03 -4.14 12.61
N PHE A 514 26.08 -3.20 12.65
CA PHE A 514 26.35 -1.76 12.50
C PHE A 514 27.22 -1.17 13.62
N HIS A 515 27.11 -1.66 14.86
CA HIS A 515 27.96 -1.21 15.97
C HIS A 515 29.27 -1.98 16.10
N ARG A 516 29.37 -3.21 15.59
CA ARG A 516 30.62 -3.99 15.60
C ARG A 516 31.54 -3.70 14.41
N THR A 517 31.06 -3.01 13.39
CA THR A 517 31.88 -2.49 12.28
C THR A 517 32.16 -1.00 12.47
N GLY A 518 32.99 -0.70 13.48
CA GLY A 518 33.84 0.51 13.53
C GLY A 518 33.19 1.87 13.29
N PHE A 519 32.43 2.38 14.25
CA PHE A 519 32.32 3.83 14.48
C PHE A 519 32.77 4.13 15.90
N GLU A 520 34.06 3.90 16.17
CA GLU A 520 34.71 4.52 17.33
C GLU A 520 34.84 6.02 17.05
N ARG A 521 34.34 6.84 17.99
CA ARG A 521 34.66 8.28 18.05
C ARG A 521 36.17 8.43 18.26
N ARG A 522 36.96 8.43 17.18
CA ARG A 522 38.34 8.93 17.24
C ARG A 522 38.29 10.44 17.07
N GLY A 523 38.60 11.12 18.18
CA GLY A 523 38.67 12.56 18.25
C GLY A 523 39.63 13.16 17.25
N HIS A 524 39.31 14.38 16.84
CA HIS A 524 40.21 15.28 16.14
C HIS A 524 41.58 15.35 16.84
N ARG A 525 42.62 14.84 16.17
CA ARG A 525 43.97 15.41 16.14
C ARG A 525 44.84 14.61 15.17
N ARG A 526 45.59 15.35 14.33
CA ARG A 526 46.60 14.94 13.34
C ARG A 526 46.07 14.67 11.92
N ALA A 527 45.84 15.74 11.18
CA ALA A 527 46.16 15.78 9.76
C ALA A 527 47.61 16.26 9.63
N ALA A 528 48.46 15.46 8.97
CA ALA A 528 49.83 15.82 8.63
C ALA A 528 49.98 15.81 7.10
N ALA A 529 50.56 16.89 6.60
CA ALA A 529 51.31 17.05 5.36
C ALA A 529 50.61 16.78 4.01
N VAL A 530 50.19 17.88 3.37
CA VAL A 530 50.19 18.03 1.90
C VAL A 530 51.35 18.99 1.57
N PRO A 531 52.23 18.72 0.59
CA PRO A 531 53.34 19.62 0.26
C PRO A 531 52.85 20.89 -0.44
N ALA A 532 53.45 22.01 -0.07
CA ALA A 532 53.23 23.32 -0.64
C ALA A 532 53.93 23.48 -1.99
N GLY A 533 53.32 24.26 -2.88
CA GLY A 533 53.97 24.83 -4.06
C GLY A 533 53.05 25.83 -4.77
N LEU A 534 53.50 27.08 -4.86
CA LEU A 534 52.99 28.20 -5.67
C LEU A 534 52.02 29.19 -5.00
N SER A 535 52.62 30.00 -4.12
CA SER A 535 52.68 31.47 -4.14
C SER A 535 51.61 32.29 -4.90
N GLY A 536 51.02 33.28 -4.22
CA GLY A 536 50.52 34.50 -4.87
C GLY A 536 49.49 35.33 -4.10
N CYS A 537 49.96 36.42 -3.49
CA CYS A 537 49.23 37.67 -3.18
C CYS A 537 48.20 37.75 -2.02
N GLN A 538 48.76 38.15 -0.87
CA GLN A 538 48.32 39.14 0.14
C GLN A 538 46.96 39.86 -0.01
N GLY A 539 46.10 39.67 1.00
CA GLY A 539 45.65 40.69 1.96
C GLY A 539 44.69 41.81 1.53
N ARG A 540 43.48 41.83 2.12
CA ARG A 540 43.06 42.80 3.17
C ARG A 540 41.56 42.73 3.48
N VAL A 541 41.26 43.25 4.67
CA VAL A 541 40.09 43.10 5.53
C VAL A 541 39.21 44.37 5.47
N LEU A 542 37.87 44.19 5.38
CA LEU A 542 36.73 45.07 5.80
C LEU A 542 36.55 46.48 5.15
N PRO A 543 35.41 47.21 5.34
CA PRO A 543 34.08 46.87 5.89
C PRO A 543 32.86 47.38 5.06
N ALA A 544 31.67 47.07 5.58
CA ALA A 544 30.35 47.56 5.17
C ALA A 544 30.20 49.09 5.11
N ALA A 545 29.39 49.58 4.15
CA ALA A 545 28.81 50.92 4.17
C ALA A 545 27.40 50.94 3.54
N ARG A 546 26.43 51.41 4.33
CA ARG A 546 25.08 51.82 3.88
C ARG A 546 25.19 53.01 2.93
N ARG A 547 24.36 53.06 1.87
CA ARG A 547 23.84 54.32 1.31
C ARG A 547 22.57 54.11 0.49
N ASN A 548 21.52 54.80 0.91
CA ASN A 548 20.28 55.09 0.17
C ASN A 548 20.60 55.88 -1.11
N ARG A 549 19.89 55.59 -2.22
CA ARG A 549 19.33 56.61 -3.14
C ARG A 549 18.34 56.00 -4.15
N ARG A 550 17.22 56.72 -4.29
CA ARG A 550 16.02 56.48 -5.12
C ARG A 550 16.30 56.51 -6.63
N ARG A 551 15.52 55.77 -7.44
CA ARG A 551 15.03 56.14 -8.79
C ARG A 551 13.97 55.11 -9.31
N PRO A 552 13.18 55.40 -10.37
CA PRO A 552 11.71 55.43 -10.32
C PRO A 552 10.99 54.22 -10.93
N ALA A 553 9.67 54.19 -10.72
CA ALA A 553 8.71 53.17 -11.14
C ALA A 553 8.57 53.02 -12.67
N LYS A 554 8.38 51.77 -13.12
CA LYS A 554 7.66 51.36 -14.35
C LYS A 554 6.84 50.08 -14.07
N PRO A 555 5.71 49.88 -14.77
CA PRO A 555 4.59 49.08 -14.27
C PRO A 555 4.57 47.61 -14.74
N GLY A 556 4.04 46.74 -13.88
CA GLY A 556 3.13 45.65 -14.28
C GLY A 556 3.73 44.41 -14.96
N ALA A 557 4.53 43.61 -14.24
CA ALA A 557 4.65 42.19 -14.50
C ALA A 557 4.33 41.44 -13.20
N GLY A 558 3.18 40.77 -13.16
CA GLY A 558 2.69 40.01 -12.01
C GLY A 558 3.69 38.94 -11.60
N ARG A 559 4.47 39.22 -10.55
CA ARG A 559 5.25 38.21 -9.84
C ARG A 559 4.27 37.33 -9.09
N GLN A 560 4.05 36.11 -9.60
CA GLN A 560 3.67 35.00 -8.74
C GLN A 560 4.74 34.87 -7.66
N SER A 561 4.35 35.19 -6.43
CA SER A 561 5.16 35.01 -5.24
C SER A 561 5.63 33.56 -5.18
N GLY A 562 6.95 33.36 -5.27
CA GLY A 562 7.57 32.12 -4.84
C GLY A 562 7.18 31.89 -3.39
N VAL A 563 6.41 30.83 -3.15
CA VAL A 563 6.06 30.38 -1.81
C VAL A 563 7.35 29.88 -1.16
N GLY A 564 7.98 30.77 -0.39
CA GLY A 564 9.05 30.40 0.52
C GLY A 564 8.53 29.38 1.54
N VAL A 565 9.37 28.38 1.83
CA VAL A 565 9.15 27.28 2.79
C VAL A 565 9.20 27.80 4.24
N ALA A 566 8.42 28.83 4.55
CA ALA A 566 8.35 29.47 5.86
C ALA A 566 6.88 29.48 6.31
N GLY A 567 6.49 28.46 7.07
CA GLY A 567 5.15 28.33 7.63
C GLY A 567 4.59 26.91 7.66
N MET A 568 5.39 25.89 8.01
CA MET A 568 4.81 24.59 8.38
C MET A 568 4.08 24.76 9.72
N ASN A 569 2.75 24.78 9.67
CA ASN A 569 1.89 24.83 10.85
C ASN A 569 2.14 23.57 11.68
N ARG A 570 2.80 23.70 12.85
CA ARG A 570 3.12 22.56 13.72
C ARG A 570 1.89 22.16 14.53
N GLN A 571 0.95 21.44 13.92
CA GLN A 571 -0.13 20.79 14.66
C GLN A 571 0.49 19.72 15.59
N THR A 572 0.19 19.77 16.89
CA THR A 572 0.71 18.78 17.85
C THR A 572 -0.14 17.50 17.82
N ALA A 573 0.42 16.36 18.24
CA ALA A 573 -0.33 15.11 18.38
C ALA A 573 -1.54 15.24 19.33
N ARG A 574 -1.48 16.13 20.32
CA ARG A 574 -2.60 16.42 21.24
C ARG A 574 -3.72 17.19 20.55
N ASP A 575 -3.40 18.16 19.71
CA ASP A 575 -4.41 18.92 18.95
C ASP A 575 -5.15 17.99 17.99
N LEU A 576 -4.40 17.10 17.32
CA LEU A 576 -4.98 16.07 16.47
C LEU A 576 -5.90 15.14 17.27
N ALA A 577 -5.48 14.65 18.44
CA ALA A 577 -6.31 13.78 19.27
C ALA A 577 -7.63 14.45 19.70
N ARG A 578 -7.61 15.75 20.04
CA ARG A 578 -8.81 16.52 20.36
C ARG A 578 -9.72 16.72 19.16
N GLN A 579 -9.16 17.13 18.02
CA GLN A 579 -9.88 17.32 16.77
C GLN A 579 -10.74 16.09 16.40
N TRP A 580 -10.15 14.88 16.51
CA TRP A 580 -10.86 13.64 16.18
C TRP A 580 -11.86 13.21 17.26
N ALA A 581 -11.60 13.49 18.54
CA ALA A 581 -12.58 13.28 19.60
C ALA A 581 -13.84 14.15 19.37
N ASP A 582 -13.63 15.42 19.01
CA ASP A 582 -14.73 16.37 18.79
C ASP A 582 -15.47 16.08 17.48
N ARG A 583 -14.79 15.51 16.48
CA ARG A 583 -15.41 15.06 15.23
C ARG A 583 -16.41 13.92 15.47
N LEU A 584 -16.14 12.99 16.40
CA LEU A 584 -17.10 11.94 16.78
C LEU A 584 -18.39 12.53 17.36
N ALA A 585 -18.26 13.58 18.18
CA ALA A 585 -19.42 14.27 18.74
C ALA A 585 -20.21 15.02 17.67
N ARG A 586 -19.53 15.74 16.76
CA ARG A 586 -20.19 16.40 15.62
C ARG A 586 -20.91 15.43 14.68
N ALA A 587 -20.38 14.22 14.52
CA ALA A 587 -21.02 13.15 13.75
C ALA A 587 -22.21 12.49 14.48
N GLY A 588 -22.54 12.92 15.71
CA GLY A 588 -23.61 12.33 16.51
C GLY A 588 -23.30 10.92 17.03
N LEU A 589 -22.05 10.46 16.93
CA LEU A 589 -21.66 9.10 17.35
C LEU A 589 -21.47 8.99 18.87
N CYS A 590 -21.14 10.10 19.54
CA CYS A 590 -21.03 10.18 20.99
C CYS A 590 -21.50 11.55 21.50
N ALA A 591 -21.75 11.66 22.79
CA ALA A 591 -22.00 12.97 23.41
C ALA A 591 -20.75 13.87 23.34
N PRO A 592 -20.91 15.20 23.31
CA PRO A 592 -19.80 16.13 23.48
C PRO A 592 -18.93 15.73 24.67
N ASP A 593 -17.62 15.80 24.47
CA ASP A 593 -16.60 15.46 25.46
C ASP A 593 -16.53 14.01 25.98
N ALA A 594 -17.38 13.10 25.48
CA ALA A 594 -17.40 11.71 25.94
C ALA A 594 -16.29 10.83 25.34
N ALA A 595 -15.90 11.08 24.09
CA ALA A 595 -14.88 10.27 23.41
C ALA A 595 -13.47 10.61 23.87
N VAL A 596 -12.65 9.58 24.07
CA VAL A 596 -11.26 9.69 24.50
C VAL A 596 -10.36 9.09 23.43
N VAL A 597 -9.38 9.87 22.99
CA VAL A 597 -8.43 9.50 21.96
C VAL A 597 -7.05 9.49 22.59
N ALA A 598 -6.38 8.34 22.55
CA ALA A 598 -5.00 8.18 22.97
C ALA A 598 -4.13 8.04 21.72
N CYS A 599 -3.12 8.90 21.57
CA CYS A 599 -2.17 8.85 20.45
C CYS A 599 -0.74 8.74 21.00
N LEU A 600 0.10 7.94 20.34
CA LEU A 600 1.50 7.78 20.71
C LEU A 600 2.40 8.43 19.64
N ASP A 601 3.09 9.50 20.03
CA ASP A 601 4.11 10.21 19.24
C ASP A 601 5.50 10.01 19.87
N ASP A 602 6.19 11.06 20.32
CA ASP A 602 7.39 10.98 21.18
C ASP A 602 7.04 10.49 22.60
N GLY A 603 5.80 10.75 23.03
CA GLY A 603 5.17 10.22 24.22
C GLY A 603 3.69 9.90 23.99
N LEU A 604 3.07 9.28 25.00
CA LEU A 604 1.63 9.01 24.96
C LEU A 604 0.86 10.28 25.32
N VAL A 605 -0.03 10.72 24.43
CA VAL A 605 -0.91 11.87 24.60
C VAL A 605 -2.37 11.45 24.58
N PHE A 606 -3.19 12.15 25.35
CA PHE A 606 -4.64 11.95 25.40
C PHE A 606 -5.35 13.24 25.00
N SER A 607 -6.51 13.11 24.33
CA SER A 607 -7.38 14.25 24.01
C SER A 607 -7.89 14.96 25.26
N ARG A 608 -8.22 14.16 26.29
CA ARG A 608 -8.80 14.59 27.58
C ARG A 608 -8.52 13.56 28.69
N SER A 609 -8.76 13.93 29.95
CA SER A 609 -8.68 13.01 31.10
C SER A 609 -9.78 11.94 31.03
N SER A 610 -9.46 10.72 31.45
CA SER A 610 -10.42 9.60 31.41
C SER A 610 -10.10 8.54 32.47
N PRO A 611 -11.12 7.90 33.08
CA PRO A 611 -10.91 6.71 33.92
C PRO A 611 -10.34 5.53 33.12
N TRP A 612 -10.48 5.53 31.79
CA TRP A 612 -10.00 4.48 30.90
C TRP A 612 -8.56 4.69 30.41
N ALA A 613 -7.84 5.71 30.89
CA ALA A 613 -6.49 6.03 30.44
C ALA A 613 -5.53 4.83 30.55
N GLY A 614 -5.62 4.04 31.64
CA GLY A 614 -4.83 2.83 31.83
C GLY A 614 -5.12 1.72 30.80
N LEU A 615 -6.40 1.54 30.44
CA LEU A 615 -6.82 0.60 29.40
C LEU A 615 -6.24 1.01 28.04
N LEU A 616 -6.43 2.27 27.64
CA LEU A 616 -5.98 2.79 26.34
C LEU A 616 -4.45 2.77 26.20
N ALA A 617 -3.73 3.17 27.25
CA ALA A 617 -2.27 3.09 27.29
C ALA A 617 -1.77 1.65 27.14
N GLY A 618 -2.38 0.72 27.88
CA GLY A 618 -2.05 -0.70 27.81
C GLY A 618 -2.33 -1.32 26.45
N LEU A 619 -3.39 -0.87 25.77
CA LEU A 619 -3.72 -1.31 24.41
C LEU A 619 -2.71 -0.81 23.38
N ILE A 620 -2.31 0.47 23.45
CA ILE A 620 -1.26 1.03 22.60
C ILE A 620 0.04 0.23 22.71
N ASP A 621 0.48 -0.06 23.94
CA ASP A 621 1.69 -0.84 24.17
C ASP A 621 1.56 -2.30 23.69
N ARG A 622 0.44 -2.95 24.03
CA ARG A 622 0.23 -4.38 23.74
C ARG A 622 -0.01 -4.67 22.25
N LEU A 623 -0.73 -3.80 21.55
CA LEU A 623 -1.02 -3.94 20.13
C LEU A 623 0.06 -3.31 19.25
N GLY A 624 0.85 -2.36 19.79
CA GLY A 624 1.86 -1.63 19.02
C GLY A 624 1.27 -0.61 18.05
N VAL A 625 0.09 -0.07 18.34
CA VAL A 625 -0.69 0.84 17.46
C VAL A 625 -0.49 2.32 17.77
N GLY A 626 -0.62 3.17 16.75
CA GLY A 626 -0.44 4.62 16.83
C GLY A 626 -1.48 5.33 17.69
N CYS A 627 -2.72 4.87 17.58
CA CYS A 627 -3.86 5.50 18.23
C CYS A 627 -4.87 4.44 18.71
N VAL A 628 -5.53 4.72 19.83
CA VAL A 628 -6.73 4.01 20.27
C VAL A 628 -7.80 5.03 20.63
N ILE A 629 -9.02 4.81 20.16
CA ILE A 629 -10.21 5.60 20.47
C ILE A 629 -11.15 4.74 21.30
N LEU A 630 -11.67 5.33 22.37
CA LEU A 630 -12.86 4.83 23.06
C LEU A 630 -13.97 5.87 22.95
N ALA A 631 -15.08 5.46 22.34
CA ALA A 631 -16.24 6.31 22.09
C ALA A 631 -17.50 5.67 22.71
N PRO A 632 -17.98 6.19 23.84
CA PRO A 632 -19.30 5.83 24.37
C PRO A 632 -20.39 6.25 23.37
N PRO A 633 -21.18 5.31 22.82
CA PRO A 633 -22.16 5.65 21.79
C PRO A 633 -23.27 6.56 22.34
N ALA A 634 -23.73 7.50 21.51
CA ALA A 634 -24.98 8.22 21.73
C ALA A 634 -26.19 7.37 21.31
N GLU A 635 -27.40 7.77 21.71
CA GLU A 635 -28.62 7.16 21.17
C GLU A 635 -28.81 7.52 19.69
N PRO A 636 -29.38 6.62 18.86
CA PRO A 636 -29.88 5.28 19.19
C PRO A 636 -28.81 4.18 19.21
N HIS A 637 -27.56 4.49 18.86
CA HIS A 637 -26.50 3.49 18.69
C HIS A 637 -26.17 2.74 19.98
N ARG A 638 -26.32 3.39 21.15
CA ARG A 638 -26.14 2.74 22.46
C ARG A 638 -27.14 1.61 22.67
N THR A 639 -28.44 1.91 22.62
CA THR A 639 -29.51 0.91 22.75
C THR A 639 -29.31 -0.25 21.76
N ILE A 640 -28.98 0.09 20.52
CA ILE A 640 -28.76 -0.89 19.45
C ILE A 640 -27.59 -1.82 19.76
N LEU A 641 -26.43 -1.27 20.09
CA LEU A 641 -25.21 -2.07 20.31
C LEU A 641 -25.31 -2.91 21.59
N ASP A 642 -25.93 -2.39 22.66
CA ASP A 642 -26.17 -3.16 23.88
C ASP A 642 -27.14 -4.33 23.63
N TRP A 643 -28.22 -4.10 22.88
CA TRP A 643 -29.17 -5.14 22.48
C TRP A 643 -28.50 -6.26 21.68
N LEU A 644 -27.73 -5.90 20.65
CA LEU A 644 -27.03 -6.86 19.81
C LEU A 644 -25.96 -7.62 20.61
N ALA A 645 -25.19 -6.93 21.44
CA ALA A 645 -24.13 -7.53 22.24
C ALA A 645 -24.67 -8.56 23.25
N ALA A 646 -25.81 -8.28 23.89
CA ALA A 646 -26.45 -9.19 24.84
C ALA A 646 -26.90 -10.51 24.21
N ARG A 647 -27.25 -10.51 22.91
CA ARG A 647 -27.83 -11.67 22.21
C ARG A 647 -26.84 -12.42 21.32
N GLU A 648 -25.79 -11.75 20.83
CA GLU A 648 -24.86 -12.30 19.85
C GLU A 648 -23.43 -12.45 20.36
N ALA A 649 -23.18 -12.23 21.66
CA ALA A 649 -21.88 -12.54 22.25
C ALA A 649 -21.44 -13.98 21.87
N PRO A 650 -20.17 -14.18 21.47
CA PRO A 650 -19.03 -13.27 21.64
C PRO A 650 -18.79 -12.26 20.51
N ALA A 651 -19.62 -12.21 19.45
CA ALA A 651 -19.40 -11.28 18.33
C ALA A 651 -20.68 -10.99 17.53
N ILE A 652 -20.95 -9.72 17.28
CA ILE A 652 -22.04 -9.24 16.43
C ILE A 652 -21.65 -9.46 14.96
N LYS A 653 -22.56 -9.98 14.13
CA LYS A 653 -22.27 -10.30 12.71
C LYS A 653 -23.17 -9.54 11.72
N PRO A 654 -22.83 -8.28 11.36
CA PRO A 654 -23.54 -7.54 10.33
C PRO A 654 -23.32 -8.11 8.91
N ARG A 655 -24.23 -7.78 7.99
CA ARG A 655 -24.26 -8.30 6.61
C ARG A 655 -24.14 -7.21 5.54
N ASP A 656 -23.89 -5.97 5.92
CA ASP A 656 -23.64 -4.86 4.99
C ASP A 656 -22.26 -4.97 4.30
N CYS A 657 -22.08 -4.19 3.23
CA CYS A 657 -20.89 -4.21 2.38
C CYS A 657 -19.61 -3.85 3.15
N GLU A 658 -19.67 -2.88 4.06
CA GLU A 658 -18.53 -2.43 4.85
C GLU A 658 -18.08 -3.51 5.82
N THR A 659 -19.02 -4.14 6.52
CA THR A 659 -18.71 -5.25 7.42
C THR A 659 -18.13 -6.43 6.64
N ARG A 660 -18.72 -6.82 5.51
CA ARG A 660 -18.21 -7.90 4.67
C ARG A 660 -16.81 -7.61 4.12
N THR A 661 -16.52 -6.34 3.85
CA THR A 661 -15.26 -5.91 3.22
C THR A 661 -14.14 -5.68 4.23
N PHE A 662 -14.45 -5.13 5.41
CA PHE A 662 -13.44 -4.58 6.34
C PHE A 662 -13.48 -5.16 7.77
N PHE A 663 -14.61 -5.68 8.26
CA PHE A 663 -14.75 -6.08 9.67
C PHE A 663 -14.97 -7.59 9.89
N HIS A 664 -15.70 -8.26 9.02
CA HIS A 664 -16.23 -9.62 9.17
C HIS A 664 -17.20 -9.81 10.35
N ASP A 665 -16.81 -9.41 11.56
CA ASP A 665 -17.62 -9.38 12.77
C ASP A 665 -17.13 -8.28 13.72
N ILE A 666 -17.95 -7.92 14.70
CA ILE A 666 -17.64 -6.93 15.75
C ILE A 666 -17.55 -7.69 17.08
N PRO A 667 -16.34 -7.90 17.63
CA PRO A 667 -16.16 -8.61 18.90
C PRO A 667 -16.83 -7.88 20.06
N VAL A 668 -17.47 -8.65 20.93
CA VAL A 668 -18.04 -8.16 22.19
C VAL A 668 -17.08 -8.50 23.33
N VAL A 669 -16.58 -7.49 24.01
CA VAL A 669 -15.60 -7.62 25.10
C VAL A 669 -16.32 -7.40 26.43
N GLY A 670 -16.64 -8.50 27.13
CA GLY A 670 -17.42 -8.45 28.37
C GLY A 670 -16.69 -7.84 29.57
N GLU A 671 -15.35 -7.90 29.61
CA GLU A 671 -14.55 -7.29 30.67
C GLU A 671 -13.63 -6.20 30.10
N PRO A 672 -13.66 -4.97 30.63
CA PRO A 672 -12.85 -3.85 30.12
C PRO A 672 -11.37 -3.93 30.56
N THR A 673 -10.74 -5.09 30.34
CA THR A 673 -9.32 -5.32 30.64
C THR A 673 -8.47 -5.19 29.38
N VAL A 674 -7.22 -4.75 29.56
CA VAL A 674 -6.23 -4.68 28.46
C VAL A 674 -6.06 -6.04 27.77
N ALA A 675 -6.16 -7.14 28.52
CA ALA A 675 -5.97 -8.48 27.98
C ALA A 675 -7.10 -8.90 27.04
N ALA A 676 -8.34 -8.77 27.48
CA ALA A 676 -9.51 -9.14 26.69
C ALA A 676 -9.66 -8.23 25.47
N ALA A 677 -9.55 -6.90 25.67
CA ALA A 677 -9.64 -5.93 24.59
C ALA A 677 -8.50 -6.10 23.56
N ALA A 678 -7.26 -6.37 23.98
CA ALA A 678 -6.17 -6.63 23.04
C ALA A 678 -6.35 -7.94 22.27
N GLU A 679 -6.95 -8.98 22.85
CA GLU A 679 -7.22 -10.21 22.11
C GLU A 679 -8.24 -9.98 20.99
N ALA A 680 -9.30 -9.22 21.28
CA ALA A 680 -10.30 -8.82 20.28
C ALA A 680 -9.66 -7.95 19.18
N LEU A 681 -8.96 -6.88 19.59
CA LEU A 681 -8.38 -5.90 18.67
C LEU A 681 -7.15 -6.40 17.90
N ALA A 682 -6.53 -7.50 18.32
CA ALA A 682 -5.49 -8.16 17.54
C ALA A 682 -6.04 -8.87 16.28
N ARG A 683 -7.36 -9.14 16.24
CA ARG A 683 -8.04 -9.78 15.10
C ARG A 683 -8.93 -8.82 14.31
N ARG A 684 -9.28 -7.69 14.91
CA ARG A 684 -10.25 -6.71 14.39
C ARG A 684 -9.82 -5.31 14.71
N LYS A 685 -10.18 -4.34 13.86
CA LYS A 685 -9.84 -2.93 14.08
C LYS A 685 -10.72 -2.25 15.13
N GLY A 686 -11.90 -2.83 15.40
CA GLY A 686 -12.87 -2.34 16.37
C GLY A 686 -13.47 -3.46 17.20
N ALA A 687 -13.99 -3.11 18.38
CA ALA A 687 -14.71 -3.98 19.29
C ALA A 687 -15.74 -3.15 20.09
N TYR A 688 -16.77 -3.81 20.61
CA TYR A 688 -17.74 -3.19 21.51
C TYR A 688 -17.55 -3.69 22.94
N LEU A 689 -17.48 -2.75 23.89
CA LEU A 689 -17.44 -3.04 25.32
C LEU A 689 -18.78 -2.60 25.92
N PRO A 690 -19.69 -3.55 26.25
CA PRO A 690 -21.00 -3.21 26.82
C PRO A 690 -20.89 -2.29 28.04
N GLY A 691 -21.71 -1.24 28.08
CA GLY A 691 -21.68 -0.22 29.14
C GLY A 691 -20.46 0.71 29.15
N VAL A 692 -19.49 0.54 28.24
CA VAL A 692 -18.28 1.37 28.17
C VAL A 692 -18.20 2.13 26.84
N GLY A 693 -18.30 1.42 25.72
CA GLY A 693 -18.36 2.03 24.39
C GLY A 693 -17.66 1.26 23.28
N ILE A 694 -17.61 1.90 22.11
CA ILE A 694 -16.91 1.40 20.92
C ILE A 694 -15.42 1.68 21.09
N LEU A 695 -14.61 0.62 20.98
CA LEU A 695 -13.17 0.69 21.06
C LEU A 695 -12.56 0.41 19.69
N ALA A 696 -11.70 1.29 19.19
CA ALA A 696 -11.08 1.16 17.88
C ALA A 696 -9.61 1.56 17.90
N HIS A 697 -8.79 0.97 17.03
CA HIS A 697 -7.40 1.37 16.87
C HIS A 697 -7.05 1.83 15.45
N GLY A 698 -6.08 2.75 15.40
CA GLY A 698 -5.45 3.22 14.19
C GLY A 698 -3.97 2.91 14.26
N ALA A 699 -3.47 2.18 13.26
CA ALA A 699 -2.06 1.81 13.21
C ALA A 699 -1.14 3.03 13.19
N LEU A 700 -1.55 4.09 12.48
CA LEU A 700 -0.78 5.30 12.22
C LEU A 700 -1.48 6.57 12.69
N SER A 701 -2.78 6.72 12.42
CA SER A 701 -3.52 7.95 12.67
C SER A 701 -4.83 7.72 13.43
N PRO A 702 -5.30 8.72 14.19
CA PRO A 702 -6.64 8.69 14.80
C PRO A 702 -7.77 8.59 13.77
N GLU A 703 -7.58 9.11 12.56
CA GLU A 703 -8.56 8.98 11.46
C GLU A 703 -8.91 7.51 11.14
N GLN A 704 -7.93 6.62 11.13
CA GLN A 704 -8.17 5.17 10.93
C GLN A 704 -9.08 4.58 12.00
N ALA A 705 -8.88 5.00 13.26
CA ALA A 705 -9.70 4.57 14.37
C ALA A 705 -11.10 5.21 14.30
N PHE A 706 -11.20 6.48 13.88
CA PHE A 706 -12.45 7.19 13.70
C PHE A 706 -13.36 6.50 12.67
N ILE A 707 -12.82 6.18 11.48
CA ILE A 707 -13.55 5.45 10.43
C ILE A 707 -14.11 4.14 11.01
N THR A 708 -13.31 3.45 11.82
CA THR A 708 -13.73 2.19 12.46
C THR A 708 -14.86 2.38 13.47
N VAL A 709 -14.83 3.45 14.28
CA VAL A 709 -15.93 3.76 15.20
C VAL A 709 -17.22 4.04 14.42
N SER A 710 -17.15 4.83 13.35
CA SER A 710 -18.31 5.13 12.48
C SER A 710 -18.89 3.86 11.88
N SER A 711 -18.06 3.00 11.28
CA SER A 711 -18.51 1.73 10.70
C SER A 711 -19.16 0.79 11.72
N VAL A 712 -18.64 0.70 12.96
CA VAL A 712 -19.26 -0.12 14.00
C VAL A 712 -20.66 0.38 14.34
N ALA A 713 -20.84 1.69 14.47
CA ALA A 713 -22.12 2.31 14.75
C ALA A 713 -23.12 2.12 13.59
N PHE A 714 -22.67 2.34 12.35
CA PHE A 714 -23.45 2.14 11.13
C PHE A 714 -23.86 0.68 10.92
N ALA A 715 -22.92 -0.25 10.99
CA ALA A 715 -23.18 -1.67 10.83
C ALA A 715 -24.10 -2.23 11.91
N GLY A 716 -23.94 -1.77 13.16
CA GLY A 716 -24.86 -2.06 14.26
C GLY A 716 -26.28 -1.60 13.96
N PHE A 717 -26.45 -0.35 13.48
CA PHE A 717 -27.74 0.19 13.07
C PHE A 717 -28.40 -0.66 11.98
N VAL A 718 -27.69 -0.87 10.88
CA VAL A 718 -28.20 -1.60 9.71
C VAL A 718 -28.62 -3.02 10.11
N LYS A 719 -27.78 -3.70 10.89
CA LYS A 719 -28.07 -5.05 11.38
C LYS A 719 -29.32 -5.07 12.27
N PHE A 720 -29.41 -4.18 13.25
CA PHE A 720 -30.54 -4.13 14.19
C PHE A 720 -31.87 -3.99 13.45
N PHE A 721 -31.99 -3.00 12.57
CA PHE A 721 -33.23 -2.76 11.85
C PHE A 721 -33.53 -3.87 10.82
N ALA A 722 -32.52 -4.40 10.13
CA ALA A 722 -32.71 -5.49 9.17
C ALA A 722 -33.15 -6.81 9.84
N ASP A 723 -32.51 -7.19 10.95
CA ASP A 723 -32.87 -8.41 11.69
C ASP A 723 -34.22 -8.24 12.39
N HIS A 724 -34.56 -7.03 12.90
CA HIS A 724 -35.87 -6.76 13.47
C HIS A 724 -36.99 -6.91 12.43
N LEU A 725 -36.82 -6.37 11.21
CA LEU A 725 -37.79 -6.54 10.13
C LEU A 725 -37.94 -8.01 9.71
N ALA A 726 -36.82 -8.73 9.59
CA ALA A 726 -36.85 -10.15 9.26
C ALA A 726 -37.58 -10.98 10.33
N ALA A 727 -37.34 -10.69 11.61
CA ALA A 727 -38.03 -11.33 12.73
C ALA A 727 -39.53 -10.97 12.78
N ALA A 728 -39.89 -9.72 12.48
CA ALA A 728 -41.29 -9.30 12.38
C ALA A 728 -42.04 -10.11 11.31
N ARG A 729 -41.46 -10.22 10.11
CA ARG A 729 -42.03 -11.02 9.01
C ARG A 729 -42.11 -12.51 9.33
N ALA A 730 -41.18 -13.02 10.13
CA ALA A 730 -41.20 -14.40 10.59
C ALA A 730 -42.15 -14.64 11.79
N GLY A 731 -42.73 -13.58 12.37
CA GLY A 731 -43.56 -13.68 13.57
C GLY A 731 -42.79 -14.07 14.83
N THR A 732 -41.49 -13.79 14.90
CA THR A 732 -40.59 -14.26 15.98
C THR A 732 -40.14 -13.17 16.95
N LEU A 733 -40.74 -11.97 16.89
CA LEU A 733 -40.41 -10.87 17.80
C LEU A 733 -40.98 -11.10 19.21
N ASP A 734 -40.11 -11.01 20.22
CA ASP A 734 -40.49 -11.01 21.63
C ASP A 734 -40.74 -9.57 22.16
N ALA A 735 -41.31 -9.45 23.36
CA ALA A 735 -41.61 -8.15 23.96
C ALA A 735 -40.36 -7.30 24.22
N ALA A 736 -39.22 -7.94 24.52
CA ALA A 736 -37.96 -7.25 24.75
C ALA A 736 -37.41 -6.64 23.45
N ALA A 737 -37.58 -7.33 22.32
CA ALA A 737 -37.20 -6.85 21.00
C ALA A 737 -38.03 -5.64 20.58
N TRP A 738 -39.33 -5.62 20.90
CA TRP A 738 -40.17 -4.44 20.70
C TRP A 738 -39.76 -3.27 21.59
N ALA A 739 -39.47 -3.49 22.87
CA ALA A 739 -39.02 -2.44 23.77
C ALA A 739 -37.70 -1.80 23.34
N ALA A 740 -36.72 -2.61 22.92
CA ALA A 740 -35.45 -2.12 22.37
C ALA A 740 -35.68 -1.33 21.06
N PHE A 741 -36.59 -1.80 20.20
CA PHE A 741 -36.96 -1.12 18.97
C PHE A 741 -37.62 0.24 19.23
N ASP A 742 -38.60 0.31 20.12
CA ASP A 742 -39.31 1.56 20.44
C ASP A 742 -38.35 2.59 21.06
N THR A 743 -37.42 2.14 21.91
CA THR A 743 -36.37 3.00 22.49
C THR A 743 -35.44 3.55 21.41
N ALA A 744 -34.99 2.70 20.48
CA ALA A 744 -34.13 3.13 19.37
C ALA A 744 -34.87 4.10 18.43
N VAL A 745 -36.14 3.82 18.12
CA VAL A 745 -36.97 4.65 17.23
C VAL A 745 -37.24 6.02 17.83
N ALA A 746 -37.46 6.13 19.14
CA ALA A 746 -37.67 7.40 19.84
C ALA A 746 -36.49 8.38 19.70
N HIS A 747 -35.29 7.87 19.39
CA HIS A 747 -34.07 8.67 19.22
C HIS A 747 -33.63 8.78 17.75
N LEU A 748 -34.43 8.31 16.79
CA LEU A 748 -34.11 8.50 15.38
C LEU A 748 -34.22 9.99 15.01
N PRO A 749 -33.28 10.52 14.22
CA PRO A 749 -33.44 11.85 13.65
C PRO A 749 -34.69 11.89 12.75
N PRO A 750 -35.31 13.06 12.54
CA PRO A 750 -36.40 13.19 11.57
C PRO A 750 -35.91 12.81 10.16
N PRO A 751 -36.80 12.36 9.26
CA PRO A 751 -36.42 12.11 7.88
C PRO A 751 -35.89 13.40 7.21
N PRO A 752 -34.91 13.29 6.30
CA PRO A 752 -34.35 14.44 5.61
C PRO A 752 -35.42 15.08 4.71
N ALA A 753 -36.02 16.19 5.17
CA ALA A 753 -37.19 16.79 4.55
C ALA A 753 -36.90 18.03 3.69
N THR A 754 -35.83 18.79 3.99
CA THR A 754 -35.50 20.03 3.26
C THR A 754 -34.09 19.93 2.68
N VAL A 755 -34.02 19.93 1.35
CA VAL A 755 -32.75 19.97 0.62
C VAL A 755 -32.26 21.43 0.58
N PRO A 756 -31.02 21.73 0.97
CA PRO A 756 -30.48 23.08 0.86
C PRO A 756 -30.39 23.51 -0.61
N GLN A 757 -30.51 24.81 -0.87
CA GLN A 757 -30.32 25.34 -2.21
C GLN A 757 -28.84 25.27 -2.57
N LEU A 758 -28.48 24.39 -3.51
CA LEU A 758 -27.12 24.25 -4.03
C LEU A 758 -26.86 25.14 -5.25
N ALA A 759 -25.59 25.31 -5.61
CA ALA A 759 -25.19 25.93 -6.87
C ALA A 759 -25.88 25.27 -8.09
N ARG A 760 -26.39 26.10 -9.01
CA ARG A 760 -27.08 25.66 -10.22
C ARG A 760 -26.13 25.58 -11.41
N GLY A 761 -26.30 24.53 -12.20
CA GLY A 761 -25.52 24.27 -13.41
C GLY A 761 -26.21 24.77 -14.69
N PRO A 762 -25.64 24.45 -15.86
CA PRO A 762 -24.41 23.69 -16.06
C PRO A 762 -23.16 24.48 -15.64
N PHE A 763 -22.21 23.79 -15.01
CA PHE A 763 -20.92 24.38 -14.65
C PHE A 763 -20.00 24.41 -15.87
N ARG A 764 -19.30 25.53 -16.07
CA ARG A 764 -18.55 25.81 -17.33
C ARG A 764 -17.05 25.57 -17.22
N ASP A 765 -16.53 25.50 -16.00
CA ASP A 765 -15.11 25.38 -15.78
C ASP A 765 -14.81 24.50 -14.55
N ARG A 766 -13.55 24.13 -14.42
CA ARG A 766 -13.08 23.28 -13.33
C ARG A 766 -13.33 23.89 -11.96
N GLU A 767 -13.14 25.19 -11.79
CA GLU A 767 -13.22 25.84 -10.47
C GLU A 767 -14.65 25.81 -9.92
N THR A 768 -15.62 26.15 -10.77
CA THR A 768 -17.05 26.10 -10.45
C THR A 768 -17.54 24.68 -10.17
N VAL A 769 -17.09 23.68 -10.94
CA VAL A 769 -17.37 22.27 -10.66
C VAL A 769 -16.85 21.85 -9.29
N LEU A 770 -15.59 22.17 -8.97
CA LEU A 770 -14.99 21.78 -7.69
C LEU A 770 -15.71 22.45 -6.50
N ALA A 771 -16.08 23.72 -6.64
CA ALA A 771 -16.85 24.44 -5.61
C ALA A 771 -18.23 23.79 -5.38
N ALA A 772 -18.96 23.48 -6.45
CA ALA A 772 -20.27 22.82 -6.36
C ALA A 772 -20.18 21.41 -5.75
N MET A 773 -19.12 20.66 -6.08
CA MET A 773 -18.87 19.35 -5.46
C MET A 773 -18.62 19.46 -3.94
N ILE A 774 -17.86 20.47 -3.50
CA ILE A 774 -17.59 20.71 -2.07
C ILE A 774 -18.89 21.06 -1.33
N GLU A 775 -19.72 21.93 -1.92
CA GLU A 775 -21.02 22.32 -1.36
C GLU A 775 -21.96 21.11 -1.24
N ALA A 776 -22.14 20.35 -2.31
CA ALA A 776 -23.00 19.17 -2.34
C ALA A 776 -22.51 18.07 -1.39
N GLY A 777 -21.18 17.85 -1.29
CA GLY A 777 -20.58 16.90 -0.37
C GLY A 777 -20.92 17.22 1.09
N ARG A 778 -20.76 18.49 1.50
CA ARG A 778 -21.14 18.96 2.84
C ARG A 778 -22.63 18.78 3.11
N ALA A 779 -23.49 19.19 2.19
CA ALA A 779 -24.94 19.06 2.32
C ALA A 779 -25.37 17.59 2.48
N THR A 780 -24.72 16.66 1.77
CA THR A 780 -25.02 15.22 1.86
C THR A 780 -24.73 14.67 3.26
N VAL A 781 -23.64 15.12 3.90
CA VAL A 781 -23.26 14.74 5.27
C VAL A 781 -24.18 15.40 6.30
N GLU A 782 -24.48 16.69 6.16
CA GLU A 782 -25.37 17.45 7.07
C GLU A 782 -26.79 16.87 7.11
N LEU A 783 -27.27 16.33 5.99
CA LEU A 783 -28.57 15.65 5.91
C LEU A 783 -28.55 14.20 6.44
N GLY A 784 -27.40 13.69 6.91
CA GLY A 784 -27.28 12.34 7.45
C GLY A 784 -27.46 11.22 6.42
N LEU A 785 -27.30 11.53 5.13
CA LEU A 785 -27.43 10.55 4.03
C LEU A 785 -26.16 9.71 3.86
N VAL A 786 -25.07 10.14 4.50
CA VAL A 786 -23.80 9.44 4.50
C VAL A 786 -22.99 9.86 5.72
N ASP A 787 -22.22 8.93 6.26
CA ASP A 787 -21.18 9.26 7.23
C ASP A 787 -20.03 9.95 6.48
N SER A 788 -19.44 11.01 7.04
CA SER A 788 -18.45 11.92 6.38
C SER A 788 -17.45 11.28 5.40
N VAL A 789 -16.93 10.09 5.70
CA VAL A 789 -15.88 9.38 4.94
C VAL A 789 -16.39 8.30 3.98
N PHE A 790 -17.70 8.09 3.95
CA PHE A 790 -18.38 7.13 3.11
C PHE A 790 -19.06 7.82 1.92
N GLY A 791 -19.48 7.03 0.92
CA GLY A 791 -20.01 7.57 -0.32
C GLY A 791 -18.95 8.25 -1.19
N ASN A 792 -19.40 8.80 -2.31
CA ASN A 792 -18.56 9.59 -3.21
C ASN A 792 -19.42 10.51 -4.10
N ILE A 793 -18.74 11.38 -4.85
CA ILE A 793 -19.37 12.40 -5.68
C ILE A 793 -18.55 12.60 -6.94
N SER A 794 -19.23 12.82 -8.08
CA SER A 794 -18.54 13.19 -9.32
C SER A 794 -19.35 14.11 -10.22
N TYR A 795 -18.65 14.83 -11.09
CA TYR A 795 -19.22 15.63 -12.16
C TYR A 795 -18.47 15.40 -13.48
N ASN A 796 -19.21 15.16 -14.58
CA ASN A 796 -18.63 15.07 -15.92
C ASN A 796 -18.60 16.45 -16.60
N LEU A 797 -17.42 17.05 -16.65
CA LEU A 797 -17.15 18.29 -17.38
C LEU A 797 -16.56 17.93 -18.75
N ASP A 798 -17.44 17.78 -19.75
CA ASP A 798 -17.09 17.62 -21.17
C ASP A 798 -16.02 16.54 -21.43
N GLY A 799 -16.18 15.36 -20.82
CA GLY A 799 -15.26 14.23 -20.96
C GLY A 799 -14.14 14.20 -19.91
N VAL A 800 -14.11 15.14 -18.98
CA VAL A 800 -13.26 15.10 -17.79
C VAL A 800 -14.12 14.89 -16.55
N LEU A 801 -13.99 13.72 -15.94
CA LEU A 801 -14.72 13.36 -14.73
C LEU A 801 -13.98 13.89 -13.49
N ALA A 802 -14.51 14.95 -12.88
CA ALA A 802 -14.10 15.36 -11.54
C ALA A 802 -14.75 14.42 -10.51
N ILE A 803 -13.96 13.71 -9.71
CA ILE A 803 -14.45 12.69 -8.78
C ILE A 803 -13.70 12.74 -7.46
N SER A 804 -14.40 12.51 -6.34
CA SER A 804 -13.75 12.44 -5.03
C SER A 804 -12.70 11.32 -4.98
N GLN A 805 -11.63 11.59 -4.23
CA GLN A 805 -10.55 10.63 -3.97
C GLN A 805 -11.02 9.52 -3.04
N THR A 806 -10.38 8.35 -3.12
CA THR A 806 -10.66 7.25 -2.18
C THR A 806 -10.44 7.72 -0.73
N GLY A 807 -11.46 7.51 0.11
CA GLY A 807 -11.44 7.86 1.54
C GLY A 807 -11.40 9.37 1.80
N ALA A 808 -11.78 10.21 0.83
CA ALA A 808 -11.99 11.62 1.08
C ALA A 808 -13.26 11.85 1.88
N ALA A 809 -13.19 12.72 2.89
CA ALA A 809 -14.35 13.15 3.64
C ALA A 809 -15.17 14.15 2.81
N LEU A 810 -16.45 13.88 2.59
CA LEU A 810 -17.33 14.68 1.72
C LEU A 810 -17.61 16.09 2.28
N ASP A 811 -17.58 16.25 3.61
CA ASP A 811 -17.68 17.53 4.32
C ASP A 811 -16.36 18.33 4.32
N GLU A 812 -15.24 17.71 3.97
CA GLU A 812 -13.89 18.30 3.89
C GLU A 812 -13.23 18.02 2.51
N LEU A 813 -14.03 18.09 1.44
CA LEU A 813 -13.63 17.61 0.11
C LEU A 813 -12.59 18.48 -0.62
N ALA A 814 -12.28 19.67 -0.10
CA ALA A 814 -11.31 20.58 -0.69
C ALA A 814 -9.92 19.91 -0.83
N GLY A 815 -9.39 19.88 -2.07
CA GLY A 815 -8.13 19.17 -2.37
C GLY A 815 -8.24 17.64 -2.44
N GLY A 816 -9.43 17.08 -2.21
CA GLY A 816 -9.76 15.67 -2.25
C GLY A 816 -10.48 15.21 -3.51
N ILE A 817 -10.29 15.91 -4.65
CA ILE A 817 -10.96 15.64 -5.93
C ILE A 817 -9.91 15.44 -7.03
N ASP A 818 -10.02 14.33 -7.77
CA ASP A 818 -9.22 14.04 -8.95
C ASP A 818 -10.00 14.41 -10.22
N CYS A 819 -9.33 15.03 -11.20
CA CYS A 819 -9.90 15.30 -12.52
C CYS A 819 -9.37 14.26 -13.50
N VAL A 820 -10.24 13.37 -13.97
CA VAL A 820 -9.88 12.18 -14.73
C VAL A 820 -10.40 12.30 -16.16
N PRO A 821 -9.54 12.46 -17.17
CA PRO A 821 -9.95 12.38 -18.57
C PRO A 821 -10.52 11.00 -18.90
N LEU A 822 -11.73 10.95 -19.47
CA LEU A 822 -12.41 9.71 -19.83
C LEU A 822 -11.88 9.09 -21.15
N ASP A 823 -11.12 9.85 -21.92
CA ASP A 823 -10.43 9.39 -23.13
C ASP A 823 -9.21 8.49 -22.83
N GLY A 824 -8.86 8.31 -21.55
CA GLY A 824 -7.73 7.50 -21.13
C GLY A 824 -6.36 8.14 -21.38
N SER A 825 -6.30 9.45 -21.64
CA SER A 825 -5.06 10.19 -21.93
C SER A 825 -4.14 10.38 -20.72
N SER A 826 -4.63 10.13 -19.50
CA SER A 826 -3.89 10.31 -18.25
C SER A 826 -4.19 9.24 -17.19
N CYS A 827 -3.24 9.01 -16.30
CA CYS A 827 -3.37 8.24 -15.07
C CYS A 827 -3.72 9.09 -13.83
N ALA A 828 -4.18 10.34 -14.00
CA ALA A 828 -4.57 11.22 -12.89
C ALA A 828 -5.60 10.60 -11.93
N GLY A 829 -6.41 9.64 -12.39
CA GLY A 829 -7.39 8.90 -11.58
C GLY A 829 -6.81 7.80 -10.68
N LEU A 830 -5.49 7.73 -10.48
CA LEU A 830 -4.86 6.69 -9.66
C LEU A 830 -5.28 6.75 -8.17
N THR A 831 -5.70 7.92 -7.68
CA THR A 831 -6.20 8.13 -6.31
C THR A 831 -7.70 8.38 -6.22
N ALA A 832 -8.41 8.31 -7.35
CA ALA A 832 -9.84 8.50 -7.42
C ALA A 832 -10.58 7.44 -6.59
N SER A 833 -11.88 7.64 -6.38
CA SER A 833 -12.77 6.65 -5.75
C SER A 833 -12.56 5.24 -6.31
N SER A 834 -12.74 4.22 -5.47
CA SER A 834 -12.78 2.81 -5.91
C SER A 834 -13.88 2.50 -6.91
N GLU A 835 -14.81 3.44 -7.09
CA GLU A 835 -15.95 3.33 -7.99
C GLU A 835 -15.77 4.19 -9.25
N LEU A 836 -14.56 4.72 -9.49
CA LEU A 836 -14.24 5.47 -10.72
C LEU A 836 -14.72 4.76 -11.98
N ALA A 837 -14.50 3.44 -12.09
CA ALA A 837 -14.91 2.68 -13.27
C ALA A 837 -16.44 2.68 -13.47
N ALA A 838 -17.21 2.66 -12.38
CA ALA A 838 -18.66 2.69 -12.42
C ALA A 838 -19.18 4.10 -12.80
N HIS A 839 -18.57 5.15 -12.26
CA HIS A 839 -18.91 6.53 -12.61
C HIS A 839 -18.55 6.85 -14.07
N ALA A 840 -17.38 6.41 -14.51
CA ALA A 840 -16.93 6.56 -15.90
C ALA A 840 -17.83 5.80 -16.88
N ALA A 841 -18.23 4.57 -16.55
CA ALA A 841 -19.16 3.79 -17.37
C ALA A 841 -20.53 4.49 -17.46
N LEU A 842 -21.04 5.00 -16.34
CA LEU A 842 -22.30 5.73 -16.29
C LEU A 842 -22.26 7.02 -17.11
N ALA A 843 -21.17 7.78 -17.03
CA ALA A 843 -20.96 9.00 -17.83
C ALA A 843 -20.95 8.75 -19.35
N GLY A 844 -20.68 7.52 -19.79
CA GLY A 844 -20.79 7.11 -21.20
C GLY A 844 -22.18 6.59 -21.61
N LEU A 845 -23.02 6.22 -20.65
CA LEU A 845 -24.37 5.68 -20.88
C LEU A 845 -25.48 6.73 -20.71
N ASP A 846 -25.20 7.78 -19.95
CA ASP A 846 -26.18 8.77 -19.52
C ASP A 846 -25.66 10.20 -19.74
N ARG A 847 -26.53 11.12 -20.15
CA ARG A 847 -26.17 12.52 -20.43
C ARG A 847 -26.09 13.38 -19.16
N ARG A 848 -26.70 12.93 -18.07
CA ARG A 848 -26.68 13.63 -16.77
C ARG A 848 -25.26 13.70 -16.24
N ARG A 849 -24.85 14.88 -15.74
CA ARG A 849 -23.46 15.18 -15.44
C ARG A 849 -23.08 14.97 -13.97
N ALA A 850 -24.02 15.18 -13.06
CA ALA A 850 -23.77 15.14 -11.62
C ALA A 850 -24.18 13.79 -11.02
N ILE A 851 -23.27 13.12 -10.30
CA ILE A 851 -23.53 11.85 -9.61
C ILE A 851 -23.29 12.03 -8.12
N LEU A 852 -24.26 11.61 -7.30
CA LEU A 852 -24.12 11.49 -5.85
C LEU A 852 -24.31 10.05 -5.41
N HIS A 853 -23.37 9.59 -4.60
CA HIS A 853 -23.43 8.31 -3.93
C HIS A 853 -23.42 8.51 -2.41
N GLY A 854 -24.49 8.06 -1.74
CA GLY A 854 -24.62 8.09 -0.29
C GLY A 854 -24.96 6.71 0.27
N HIS A 855 -24.86 6.57 1.59
CA HIS A 855 -25.21 5.35 2.33
C HIS A 855 -26.40 5.59 3.29
N PRO A 856 -27.57 6.03 2.79
CA PRO A 856 -28.69 6.33 3.66
C PRO A 856 -29.21 5.03 4.31
N ARG A 857 -29.42 5.09 5.63
CA ARG A 857 -29.48 3.90 6.50
C ARG A 857 -30.66 3.00 6.17
N PHE A 858 -31.86 3.56 6.00
CA PHE A 858 -33.04 2.74 5.69
C PHE A 858 -33.01 2.21 4.26
N ALA A 859 -32.43 2.92 3.30
CA ALA A 859 -32.22 2.37 1.96
C ALA A 859 -31.32 1.14 1.98
N VAL A 860 -30.22 1.19 2.75
CA VAL A 860 -29.32 0.03 2.93
C VAL A 860 -30.06 -1.12 3.62
N VAL A 861 -30.80 -0.86 4.70
CA VAL A 861 -31.62 -1.87 5.39
C VAL A 861 -32.63 -2.53 4.43
N MET A 862 -33.43 -1.73 3.72
CA MET A 862 -34.47 -2.24 2.82
C MET A 862 -33.88 -2.98 1.61
N SER A 863 -32.68 -2.61 1.16
CA SER A 863 -31.99 -3.33 0.07
C SER A 863 -31.68 -4.78 0.43
N MET A 864 -31.63 -5.12 1.73
CA MET A 864 -31.38 -6.48 2.21
C MET A 864 -32.66 -7.25 2.56
N ASP A 865 -33.82 -6.59 2.57
CA ASP A 865 -35.11 -7.25 2.81
C ASP A 865 -35.54 -8.05 1.57
N CYS A 866 -35.39 -9.36 1.63
CA CYS A 866 -35.78 -10.28 0.56
C CYS A 866 -37.00 -11.08 0.98
N GLU A 867 -38.10 -10.89 0.26
CA GLU A 867 -39.41 -11.52 0.51
C GLU A 867 -39.44 -13.02 0.16
N ALA A 868 -38.38 -13.54 -0.48
CA ALA A 868 -38.28 -14.95 -0.86
C ALA A 868 -38.04 -15.87 0.35
N THR A 869 -39.07 -16.53 0.85
CA THR A 869 -38.97 -17.51 1.95
C THR A 869 -38.02 -18.66 1.58
N GLY A 870 -37.04 -18.96 2.43
CA GLY A 870 -36.12 -20.11 2.24
C GLY A 870 -35.07 -19.96 1.13
N CYS A 871 -34.79 -18.75 0.64
CA CYS A 871 -33.80 -18.54 -0.43
C CYS A 871 -32.38 -19.02 -0.05
N ALA A 872 -31.89 -20.07 -0.71
CA ALA A 872 -30.56 -20.64 -0.49
C ALA A 872 -29.40 -19.70 -0.86
N GLN A 873 -29.65 -18.67 -1.68
CA GLN A 873 -28.64 -17.69 -2.13
C GLN A 873 -28.69 -16.37 -1.36
N ARG A 874 -29.45 -16.29 -0.26
CA ARG A 874 -29.68 -15.04 0.48
C ARG A 874 -28.39 -14.35 0.91
N ASP A 875 -27.38 -15.11 1.33
CA ASP A 875 -26.09 -14.53 1.75
C ASP A 875 -25.18 -14.12 0.57
N ALA A 876 -25.52 -14.52 -0.66
CA ALA A 876 -24.80 -14.18 -1.90
C ALA A 876 -25.48 -13.10 -2.74
N CYS A 877 -26.64 -12.58 -2.31
CA CYS A 877 -27.41 -11.57 -3.08
C CYS A 877 -26.62 -10.29 -3.38
N HIS A 878 -25.63 -9.92 -2.56
CA HIS A 878 -24.79 -8.75 -2.80
C HIS A 878 -23.76 -8.95 -3.92
N ILE A 879 -23.39 -10.20 -4.23
CA ILE A 879 -22.47 -10.58 -5.30
C ILE A 879 -23.27 -10.81 -6.59
N ALA A 880 -24.40 -11.50 -6.46
CA ALA A 880 -25.02 -12.24 -7.54
C ALA A 880 -26.49 -12.59 -7.27
N CYS A 881 -27.38 -11.59 -7.16
CA CYS A 881 -28.81 -11.88 -7.05
C CYS A 881 -29.40 -12.23 -8.42
N PRO A 882 -30.03 -13.39 -8.62
CA PRO A 882 -30.69 -13.73 -9.88
C PRO A 882 -32.09 -13.11 -10.02
N ARG A 883 -32.61 -12.49 -8.95
CA ARG A 883 -33.94 -11.89 -8.92
C ARG A 883 -33.84 -10.39 -9.08
N GLU A 884 -34.69 -9.84 -9.93
CA GLU A 884 -34.96 -8.40 -9.94
C GLU A 884 -35.71 -8.02 -8.66
N ARG A 885 -35.26 -6.92 -8.05
CA ARG A 885 -35.78 -6.44 -6.76
C ARG A 885 -35.90 -4.93 -6.83
N PHE A 886 -36.90 -4.39 -6.14
CA PHE A 886 -37.20 -2.97 -6.12
C PHE A 886 -37.63 -2.52 -4.73
N VAL A 887 -37.38 -1.25 -4.41
CA VAL A 887 -38.09 -0.53 -3.36
C VAL A 887 -38.95 0.54 -4.04
N GLY A 888 -40.24 0.24 -4.21
CA GLY A 888 -41.11 1.04 -5.07
C GLY A 888 -40.67 0.95 -6.52
N ASP A 889 -40.32 2.09 -7.12
CA ASP A 889 -39.81 2.23 -8.48
C ASP A 889 -38.27 2.13 -8.57
N VAL A 890 -37.58 2.05 -7.43
CA VAL A 890 -36.10 2.10 -7.37
C VAL A 890 -35.53 0.68 -7.42
N PRO A 891 -34.70 0.34 -8.42
CA PRO A 891 -34.09 -0.99 -8.52
C PRO A 891 -33.05 -1.25 -7.41
N ILE A 892 -32.99 -2.50 -6.96
CA ILE A 892 -31.93 -3.03 -6.11
C ILE A 892 -31.03 -3.94 -6.97
N VAL A 893 -29.74 -3.64 -7.05
CA VAL A 893 -28.78 -4.40 -7.85
C VAL A 893 -27.68 -5.06 -6.99
N PRO A 894 -27.18 -6.24 -7.37
CA PRO A 894 -25.96 -6.81 -6.79
C PRO A 894 -24.72 -6.08 -7.30
N GLY A 895 -23.60 -6.13 -6.58
CA GLY A 895 -22.33 -5.61 -7.05
C GLY A 895 -21.31 -5.48 -5.92
N GLU A 896 -20.12 -6.06 -6.11
CA GLU A 896 -18.97 -5.82 -5.24
C GLU A 896 -18.26 -4.51 -5.59
N VAL A 897 -17.52 -3.95 -4.63
CA VAL A 897 -16.68 -2.78 -4.88
C VAL A 897 -15.50 -3.15 -5.78
N GLY A 898 -15.17 -2.27 -6.73
CA GLY A 898 -14.03 -2.43 -7.65
C GLY A 898 -14.43 -2.93 -9.04
N CYS A 899 -13.43 -3.42 -9.78
CA CYS A 899 -13.53 -3.73 -11.21
C CYS A 899 -13.52 -5.23 -11.52
N GLY A 900 -13.76 -6.07 -10.51
CA GLY A 900 -13.80 -7.53 -10.70
C GLY A 900 -15.03 -8.01 -11.48
N PRO A 901 -15.13 -9.30 -11.83
CA PRO A 901 -16.25 -9.85 -12.62
C PRO A 901 -17.64 -9.68 -11.99
N ARG A 902 -17.70 -9.49 -10.68
CA ARG A 902 -18.93 -9.22 -9.91
C ARG A 902 -19.01 -7.77 -9.43
N GLY A 903 -18.16 -6.89 -9.97
CA GLY A 903 -18.08 -5.49 -9.60
C GLY A 903 -19.35 -4.72 -9.98
N LEU A 904 -19.71 -3.72 -9.17
CA LEU A 904 -20.91 -2.90 -9.38
C LEU A 904 -20.90 -2.11 -10.69
N VAL A 905 -19.73 -1.91 -11.31
CA VAL A 905 -19.59 -1.34 -12.66
C VAL A 905 -20.41 -2.09 -13.72
N HIS A 906 -20.70 -3.38 -13.51
CA HIS A 906 -21.47 -4.19 -14.45
C HIS A 906 -22.98 -4.13 -14.25
N THR A 907 -23.46 -3.64 -13.10
CA THR A 907 -24.86 -3.75 -12.69
C THR A 907 -25.48 -2.39 -12.39
N MET A 908 -24.74 -1.51 -11.72
CA MET A 908 -25.22 -0.19 -11.31
C MET A 908 -25.39 0.76 -12.50
N PRO A 909 -24.37 1.01 -13.36
CA PRO A 909 -24.52 1.94 -14.49
C PRO A 909 -25.69 1.61 -15.43
N PRO A 910 -25.86 0.37 -15.94
CA PRO A 910 -26.98 0.07 -16.83
C PRO A 910 -28.34 0.18 -16.13
N ALA A 911 -28.42 -0.16 -14.83
CA ALA A 911 -29.67 -0.05 -14.08
C ALA A 911 -30.11 1.40 -13.85
N LEU A 912 -29.16 2.32 -13.70
CA LEU A 912 -29.43 3.74 -13.47
C LEU A 912 -29.76 4.49 -14.78
N ALA A 913 -29.11 4.13 -15.90
CA ALA A 913 -29.34 4.72 -17.22
C ALA A 913 -30.61 4.17 -17.91
N ALA A 914 -31.20 3.08 -17.42
CA ALA A 914 -32.37 2.46 -18.02
C ALA A 914 -33.57 3.42 -18.17
N GLY A 915 -34.32 3.28 -19.28
CA GLY A 915 -35.58 4.01 -19.51
C GLY A 915 -35.43 5.53 -19.66
N GLY A 916 -34.28 6.01 -20.12
CA GLY A 916 -33.99 7.45 -20.23
C GLY A 916 -33.46 8.09 -18.94
N GLY A 917 -33.15 7.27 -17.93
CA GLY A 917 -32.54 7.70 -16.68
C GLY A 917 -33.49 7.57 -15.49
N ARG A 918 -33.21 6.61 -14.59
CA ARG A 918 -33.94 6.47 -13.33
C ARG A 918 -33.49 7.51 -12.31
N ARG A 919 -34.37 7.84 -11.35
CA ARG A 919 -34.05 8.76 -10.25
C ARG A 919 -32.95 8.26 -9.30
N GLY A 920 -32.76 6.94 -9.22
CA GLY A 920 -31.67 6.33 -8.46
C GLY A 920 -31.65 4.81 -8.55
N VAL A 921 -30.62 4.21 -7.98
CA VAL A 921 -30.43 2.75 -7.85
C VAL A 921 -29.83 2.45 -6.48
N ILE A 922 -30.26 1.35 -5.86
CA ILE A 922 -29.72 0.87 -4.59
C ILE A 922 -28.81 -0.33 -4.86
N VAL A 923 -27.54 -0.24 -4.49
CA VAL A 923 -26.62 -1.40 -4.51
C VAL A 923 -26.79 -2.17 -3.20
N CYS A 924 -27.12 -3.46 -3.31
CA CYS A 924 -27.53 -4.32 -2.20
C CYS A 924 -26.53 -4.33 -1.04
N GLY A 925 -26.95 -3.80 0.11
CA GLY A 925 -26.14 -3.71 1.34
C GLY A 925 -25.01 -2.69 1.28
N HIS A 926 -24.96 -1.84 0.24
CA HIS A 926 -23.86 -0.91 -0.01
C HIS A 926 -24.32 0.55 0.08
N GLY A 927 -25.24 0.98 -0.79
CA GLY A 927 -25.70 2.36 -0.78
C GLY A 927 -26.52 2.73 -2.00
N VAL A 928 -26.75 4.03 -2.20
CA VAL A 928 -27.63 4.56 -3.24
C VAL A 928 -26.83 5.46 -4.18
N PHE A 929 -27.09 5.34 -5.48
CA PHE A 929 -26.54 6.22 -6.52
C PHE A 929 -27.69 7.00 -7.16
N THR A 930 -27.49 8.31 -7.34
CA THR A 930 -28.46 9.25 -7.93
C THR A 930 -27.75 10.18 -8.90
N MET A 931 -28.51 10.77 -9.83
CA MET A 931 -27.97 11.68 -10.84
C MET A 931 -28.79 12.96 -10.99
N GLY A 932 -28.11 14.05 -11.32
CA GLY A 932 -28.68 15.31 -11.74
C GLY A 932 -28.15 15.71 -13.12
N GLU A 933 -28.99 16.38 -13.90
CA GLU A 933 -28.69 16.71 -15.29
C GLU A 933 -27.49 17.65 -15.40
N ASP A 934 -27.59 18.83 -14.81
CA ASP A 934 -26.56 19.87 -14.89
C ASP A 934 -25.91 20.22 -13.54
N ASP A 935 -26.54 19.84 -12.42
CA ASP A 935 -26.08 20.12 -11.06
C ASP A 935 -26.51 19.04 -10.03
N PHE A 936 -26.05 19.23 -8.79
CA PHE A 936 -26.23 18.26 -7.70
C PHE A 936 -27.59 18.34 -6.99
N GLY A 937 -28.40 19.38 -7.23
CA GLY A 937 -29.68 19.59 -6.55
C GLY A 937 -30.68 18.45 -6.77
N PRO A 938 -30.97 18.07 -8.03
CA PRO A 938 -31.85 16.94 -8.35
C PRO A 938 -31.33 15.61 -7.81
N ALA A 939 -30.00 15.38 -7.87
CA ALA A 939 -29.38 14.17 -7.33
C ALA A 939 -29.61 14.07 -5.81
N LEU A 940 -29.33 15.15 -5.07
CA LEU A 940 -29.50 15.19 -3.61
C LEU A 940 -30.97 15.02 -3.21
N THR A 941 -31.88 15.66 -3.95
CA THR A 941 -33.33 15.53 -3.78
C THR A 941 -33.79 14.09 -3.97
N ALA A 942 -33.32 13.42 -5.04
CA ALA A 942 -33.62 12.02 -5.28
C ALA A 942 -33.10 11.14 -4.14
N LEU A 943 -31.90 11.40 -3.63
CA LEU A 943 -31.29 10.65 -2.53
C LEU A 943 -32.13 10.77 -1.24
N CYS A 944 -32.56 11.97 -0.87
CA CYS A 944 -33.49 12.21 0.25
C CYS A 944 -34.83 11.50 0.07
N ALA A 945 -35.41 11.56 -1.13
CA ALA A 945 -36.69 10.95 -1.44
C ALA A 945 -36.62 9.41 -1.37
N ILE A 946 -35.51 8.81 -1.82
CA ILE A 946 -35.29 7.37 -1.70
C ILE A 946 -35.21 6.97 -0.23
N GLU A 947 -34.41 7.65 0.59
CA GLU A 947 -34.30 7.33 2.02
C GLU A 947 -35.64 7.46 2.76
N THR A 948 -36.36 8.56 2.50
CA THR A 948 -37.69 8.80 3.12
C THR A 948 -38.70 7.74 2.69
N SER A 949 -38.68 7.31 1.43
CA SER A 949 -39.54 6.22 0.94
C SER A 949 -39.17 4.87 1.56
N CYS A 950 -37.88 4.56 1.68
CA CYS A 950 -37.40 3.33 2.31
C CYS A 950 -37.78 3.28 3.79
N ARG A 951 -37.59 4.38 4.53
CA ARG A 951 -38.01 4.52 5.92
C ARG A 951 -39.52 4.35 6.08
N SER A 952 -40.31 4.98 5.23
CA SER A 952 -41.78 4.86 5.28
C SER A 952 -42.24 3.42 5.06
N ARG A 953 -41.66 2.74 4.06
CA ARG A 953 -41.95 1.33 3.76
C ARG A 953 -41.51 0.40 4.89
N TYR A 954 -40.38 0.68 5.53
CA TYR A 954 -39.92 -0.07 6.70
C TYR A 954 -40.98 -0.05 7.81
N PHE A 955 -41.48 1.12 8.20
CA PHE A 955 -42.49 1.24 9.25
C PHE A 955 -43.86 0.67 8.82
N GLN A 956 -44.26 0.86 7.57
CA GLN A 956 -45.47 0.24 7.02
C GLN A 956 -45.42 -1.29 7.08
N ALA A 957 -44.27 -1.89 6.77
CA ALA A 957 -44.08 -3.34 6.87
C ALA A 957 -44.20 -3.87 8.32
N LEU A 958 -44.03 -3.00 9.32
CA LEU A 958 -44.25 -3.28 10.74
C LEU A 958 -45.64 -2.89 11.24
N GLY A 959 -46.54 -2.41 10.36
CA GLY A 959 -47.86 -1.93 10.74
C GLY A 959 -47.84 -0.63 11.57
N LYS A 960 -46.76 0.15 11.50
CA LYS A 960 -46.58 1.41 12.22
C LYS A 960 -46.70 2.61 11.28
N SER A 961 -47.13 3.75 11.81
CA SER A 961 -47.15 5.02 11.07
C SER A 961 -45.72 5.43 10.71
N PRO A 962 -45.46 5.94 9.49
CA PRO A 962 -44.15 6.52 9.16
C PRO A 962 -43.88 7.72 10.07
N LEU A 963 -42.76 7.67 10.81
CA LEU A 963 -42.24 8.75 11.65
C LEU A 963 -41.27 9.64 10.89
#